data_AF-A0AAN9Z141-F1
#
_entry.id   AF-A0AAN9Z141-F1
#
_cell.length_a   1.000
_cell.length_b   1.000
_cell.length_c   1.000
_cell.angle_alpha   90.00
_cell.angle_beta   90.00
_cell.angle_gamma   90.00
#
_symmetry.space_group_name_H-M   'P 1'
#
loop_
_entity.id
_entity.type
_entity.pdbx_description
1 polymer ?
#
loop_
_entity_poly.entity_id
_entity_poly.type
_entity_poly.pdbx_seq_one_letter_code
_entity_poly.pdbx_strand_id
1 'polypeptide(L)'
;MDTTATHFTLALLAVLTLTLPYGVPARNQGNYYGKPIGTLTEFAHGIRGTAYAVDESTIFIKGFSYDGTGPDAFFWVGNTQRPSPEGFIVPYPEDFKGRDPPVLKAFKEQDVILRLPLGKRLRDIKWLSVWCRRFTVDFGNVFIPQNLEVPKPRVLPEFKRLAHGLRSGNISVLDAKTFYIPNLHYDGAGPDAYFWVGNGTEPSPLGIKVPNEVGSLDPLRGYQGEDIEIQLPGNLTVYDIDWLAVWCVQYRHNFGHVLIPKDLDVPPALGQTKITTSSTTPDPRGSPDPDDIASNCRSFLDDRLQVRWEMKGDVVQIQLAAKMREDQWMAFGLSGEQGRSTMVGGDVVVAFYDTDERVFKAEDYYMSATSQCDGTGGVCPDVRISGHDDAQLIQGDRKNGVTTVTYTRPLITNDPIHDRGIPSNGEVNVIAAIGALNSRKEANSHDIPDKTKDDIRIDFSSRNDHACTTSLFDLPTDPGVQAWEPQMITGENTFSVRIGPTGGKRGYTAITGLPSWGIAWYVNDLLIPEIFVERGQTYTFVVEGGIDPTNPAKYHPFYITDNKEGGYGQKTEDQRKKQRVFAGVGFDAEGYPYPTAAGRYCEWVHKTVDQSLKIESFNEYLSTLRLVCDEGEPAYLNWTVAPETPDLVYYQCYTHNNLGWKIHVVDMGYRSQQNGMSSAISFLTPSILLPLMTLHFFMR
;
A
#
# COMPACT_ATOMS: atom_id res chain seq x y z
N MET A 1 -37.30 11.50 83.18
CA MET A 1 -36.54 11.69 84.42
C MET A 1 -35.13 11.24 84.12
N ASP A 2 -34.08 12.03 84.09
CA ASP A 2 -33.89 13.47 84.22
C ASP A 2 -32.45 13.75 83.73
N THR A 3 -32.27 14.96 83.18
CA THR A 3 -31.06 15.83 83.23
C THR A 3 -29.65 15.19 83.11
N THR A 4 -28.96 15.39 81.98
CA THR A 4 -27.94 16.45 81.70
C THR A 4 -26.76 16.57 82.67
N ALA A 5 -25.55 16.52 82.09
CA ALA A 5 -24.35 17.37 82.31
C ALA A 5 -23.07 16.57 82.65
N THR A 6 -22.20 16.33 81.65
CA THR A 6 -20.95 17.08 81.30
C THR A 6 -19.68 16.55 82.00
N HIS A 7 -18.72 16.00 81.24
CA HIS A 7 -17.49 16.70 80.84
C HIS A 7 -16.35 15.77 80.31
N PHE A 8 -15.66 16.31 79.30
CA PHE A 8 -14.29 16.04 78.83
C PHE A 8 -13.96 14.72 78.12
N THR A 9 -14.23 14.71 76.81
CA THR A 9 -13.50 13.90 75.82
C THR A 9 -12.18 14.59 75.44
N LEU A 10 -11.06 13.90 75.69
CA LEU A 10 -9.77 14.18 75.05
C LEU A 10 -9.73 13.34 73.76
N ALA A 11 -9.84 13.98 72.59
CA ALA A 11 -9.64 13.30 71.31
C ALA A 11 -8.63 14.07 70.47
N LEU A 12 -7.54 13.36 70.20
CA LEU A 12 -6.35 13.72 69.45
C LEU A 12 -6.72 14.13 68.01
N LEU A 13 -6.52 15.40 67.64
CA LEU A 13 -6.58 15.86 66.26
C LEU A 13 -5.25 15.48 65.56
N ALA A 14 -5.23 14.36 64.85
CA ALA A 14 -4.19 14.08 63.87
C ALA A 14 -4.48 14.90 62.61
N VAL A 15 -3.77 16.02 62.46
CA VAL A 15 -3.74 16.80 61.21
C VAL A 15 -2.91 15.99 60.20
N LEU A 16 -3.58 15.25 59.33
CA LEU A 16 -2.95 14.63 58.16
C LEU A 16 -2.77 15.73 57.11
N THR A 17 -1.59 16.35 57.08
CA THR A 17 -1.16 17.18 55.96
C THR A 17 -0.99 16.29 54.72
N LEU A 18 -2.02 16.25 53.87
CA LEU A 18 -1.89 15.77 52.50
C LEU A 18 -0.99 16.75 51.73
N THR A 19 0.30 16.43 51.65
CA THR A 19 1.15 16.97 50.60
C THR A 19 0.65 16.39 49.28
N LEU A 20 -0.07 17.19 48.51
CA LEU A 20 -0.37 16.88 47.11
C LEU A 20 0.97 16.66 46.39
N PRO A 21 1.19 15.52 45.70
CA PRO A 21 2.29 15.45 44.78
C PRO A 21 2.03 16.48 43.69
N TYR A 22 3.00 17.37 43.46
CA TYR A 22 3.01 18.25 42.30
C TYR A 22 2.93 17.39 41.04
N GLY A 23 1.71 17.16 40.56
CA GLY A 23 1.46 16.60 39.24
C GLY A 23 2.04 17.56 38.22
N VAL A 24 3.08 17.12 37.54
CA VAL A 24 3.58 17.77 36.33
C VAL A 24 2.39 17.83 35.36
N PRO A 25 2.00 19.02 34.87
CA PRO A 25 0.90 19.11 33.93
C PRO A 25 1.28 18.35 32.65
N ALA A 26 0.38 17.48 32.20
CA ALA A 26 0.45 16.87 30.88
C ALA A 26 0.57 18.00 29.85
N ARG A 27 1.77 18.12 29.29
CA ARG A 27 2.17 19.24 28.47
C ARG A 27 1.64 18.97 27.07
N ASN A 28 0.47 19.51 26.78
CA ASN A 28 -0.01 19.72 25.42
C ASN A 28 0.95 20.75 24.78
N GLN A 29 2.10 20.28 24.28
CA GLN A 29 3.12 21.16 23.71
C GLN A 29 3.04 21.12 22.21
N GLY A 30 2.89 22.31 21.62
CA GLY A 30 3.27 22.52 20.23
C GLY A 30 4.70 22.05 19.96
N ASN A 31 5.02 21.91 18.67
CA ASN A 31 6.31 21.51 18.10
C ASN A 31 7.51 21.67 19.07
N TYR A 32 8.07 20.55 19.52
CA TYR A 32 9.27 20.51 20.37
C TYR A 32 10.53 20.79 19.53
N TYR A 33 11.31 21.80 19.93
CA TYR A 33 12.49 22.29 19.19
C TYR A 33 13.82 22.08 19.92
N GLY A 34 13.82 21.36 21.05
CA GLY A 34 14.98 21.19 21.93
C GLY A 34 14.99 22.14 23.13
N LYS A 35 16.12 22.21 23.83
CA LYS A 35 16.28 23.01 25.05
C LYS A 35 16.44 24.49 24.69
N PRO A 36 15.64 25.43 25.24
CA PRO A 36 15.76 26.84 24.89
C PRO A 36 17.12 27.41 25.32
N ILE A 37 17.79 28.09 24.38
CA ILE A 37 19.01 28.87 24.63
C ILE A 37 18.63 30.31 24.97
N GLY A 38 17.82 30.94 24.10
CA GLY A 38 17.36 32.31 24.26
C GLY A 38 16.97 32.98 22.95
N THR A 39 16.41 34.19 23.03
CA THR A 39 16.08 35.02 21.86
C THR A 39 17.31 35.80 21.42
N LEU A 40 17.54 35.89 20.11
CA LEU A 40 18.60 36.73 19.55
C LEU A 40 18.31 38.20 19.86
N THR A 41 19.29 38.87 20.45
CA THR A 41 19.25 40.32 20.70
C THR A 41 19.64 41.03 19.42
N GLU A 42 18.80 41.94 18.94
CA GLU A 42 19.08 42.76 17.76
C GLU A 42 20.01 43.93 18.12
N PHE A 43 21.06 44.13 17.33
CA PHE A 43 21.86 45.37 17.35
C PHE A 43 21.82 46.13 16.02
N ALA A 44 21.70 45.40 14.90
CA ALA A 44 21.57 45.98 13.57
C ALA A 44 20.92 44.94 12.62
N HIS A 45 20.55 45.39 11.42
CA HIS A 45 20.13 44.51 10.32
C HIS A 45 18.92 43.60 10.57
N GLY A 46 18.05 43.96 11.51
CA GLY A 46 16.77 43.27 11.72
C GLY A 46 16.90 41.84 12.24
N ILE A 47 17.97 41.52 12.99
CA ILE A 47 18.18 40.19 13.54
C ILE A 47 17.04 39.80 14.48
N ARG A 48 16.34 38.72 14.14
CA ARG A 48 15.29 38.13 14.98
C ARG A 48 15.42 36.61 14.97
N GLY A 49 14.84 35.96 15.97
CA GLY A 49 14.75 34.50 16.08
C GLY A 49 14.99 34.01 17.50
N THR A 50 14.53 32.80 17.80
CA THR A 50 14.77 32.15 19.10
C THR A 50 15.59 30.88 18.90
N ALA A 51 16.71 30.78 19.62
CA ALA A 51 17.65 29.67 19.53
C ALA A 51 17.32 28.56 20.55
N TYR A 52 17.46 27.32 20.10
CA TYR A 52 17.26 26.09 20.86
C TYR A 52 18.45 25.14 20.62
N ALA A 53 18.87 24.45 21.66
CA ALA A 53 19.84 23.36 21.57
C ALA A 53 19.12 22.05 21.22
N VAL A 54 19.44 21.52 20.05
CA VAL A 54 18.90 20.26 19.54
C VAL A 54 19.66 19.07 20.12
N ASP A 55 21.00 19.17 20.13
CA ASP A 55 21.93 18.18 20.70
C ASP A 55 23.26 18.86 21.12
N GLU A 56 24.34 18.10 21.33
CA GLU A 56 25.66 18.64 21.71
C GLU A 56 26.35 19.49 20.64
N SER A 57 25.91 19.42 19.39
CA SER A 57 26.54 20.03 18.21
C SER A 57 25.57 20.80 17.29
N THR A 58 24.27 20.77 17.58
CA THR A 58 23.25 21.34 16.70
C THR A 58 22.43 22.41 17.41
N ILE A 59 22.28 23.57 16.77
CA ILE A 59 21.42 24.69 17.21
C ILE A 59 20.31 24.88 16.19
N PHE A 60 19.07 25.00 16.66
CA PHE A 60 17.93 25.39 15.84
C PHE A 60 17.52 26.82 16.17
N ILE A 61 17.33 27.66 15.15
CA ILE A 61 16.79 29.02 15.31
C ILE A 61 15.41 29.05 14.66
N LYS A 62 14.38 29.26 15.49
CA LYS A 62 13.01 29.45 15.02
C LYS A 62 12.79 30.89 14.56
N GLY A 63 12.22 31.07 13.37
CA GLY A 63 11.81 32.36 12.83
C GLY A 63 12.96 33.35 12.63
N PHE A 64 14.10 32.87 12.15
CA PHE A 64 15.27 33.70 11.89
C PHE A 64 14.99 34.77 10.82
N SER A 65 15.38 36.01 11.09
CA SER A 65 15.28 37.13 10.14
C SER A 65 16.57 37.93 10.10
N TYR A 66 16.93 38.39 8.92
CA TYR A 66 18.11 39.21 8.64
C TYR A 66 17.94 39.93 7.31
N ASP A 67 18.24 41.23 7.23
CA ASP A 67 18.01 42.03 6.02
C ASP A 67 18.93 41.70 4.83
N GLY A 68 20.02 40.95 5.04
CA GLY A 68 20.95 40.52 3.99
C GLY A 68 21.89 41.61 3.47
N THR A 69 21.93 42.79 4.09
CA THR A 69 22.69 43.96 3.58
C THR A 69 24.14 44.02 4.08
N GLY A 70 24.52 43.12 4.99
CA GLY A 70 25.88 43.04 5.51
C GLY A 70 26.84 42.43 4.48
N PRO A 71 27.99 43.07 4.21
CA PRO A 71 28.84 42.68 3.09
C PRO A 71 29.69 41.41 3.33
N ASP A 72 29.79 40.92 4.58
CA ASP A 72 30.60 39.75 4.96
C ASP A 72 30.06 39.13 6.27
N ALA A 73 28.76 38.83 6.30
CA ALA A 73 28.03 38.34 7.47
C ALA A 73 27.94 36.82 7.54
N PHE A 74 28.12 36.24 8.72
CA PHE A 74 28.09 34.79 8.97
C PHE A 74 27.41 34.46 10.31
N PHE A 75 26.94 33.22 10.44
CA PHE A 75 26.71 32.65 11.76
C PHE A 75 28.07 32.40 12.42
N TRP A 76 28.22 32.84 13.66
CA TRP A 76 29.51 32.98 14.32
C TRP A 76 29.40 32.52 15.78
N VAL A 77 30.35 31.72 16.24
CA VAL A 77 30.35 31.19 17.61
C VAL A 77 31.71 31.38 18.26
N GLY A 78 31.76 31.54 19.58
CA GLY A 78 33.04 31.66 20.29
C GLY A 78 32.93 31.43 21.79
N ASN A 79 34.08 31.36 22.46
CA ASN A 79 34.19 31.00 23.89
C ASN A 79 34.68 32.18 24.78
N THR A 80 34.81 33.37 24.19
CA THR A 80 35.13 34.61 24.90
C THR A 80 33.92 35.10 25.70
N GLN A 81 34.11 36.06 26.62
CA GLN A 81 32.99 36.59 27.43
C GLN A 81 31.94 37.36 26.61
N ARG A 82 32.29 37.84 25.41
CA ARG A 82 31.42 38.56 24.49
C ARG A 82 31.78 38.19 23.05
N PRO A 83 30.85 38.30 22.08
CA PRO A 83 31.16 38.18 20.67
C PRO A 83 32.39 38.98 20.25
N SER A 84 33.31 38.32 19.54
CA SER A 84 34.61 38.88 19.20
C SER A 84 35.17 38.31 17.89
N PRO A 85 36.18 38.97 17.28
CA PRO A 85 36.80 38.53 16.02
C PRO A 85 37.42 37.13 16.09
N GLU A 86 37.77 36.65 17.28
CA GLU A 86 38.38 35.32 17.53
C GLU A 86 37.38 34.15 17.50
N GLY A 87 36.13 34.40 17.12
CA GLY A 87 35.14 33.35 16.93
C GLY A 87 35.36 32.52 15.66
N PHE A 88 34.49 31.52 15.48
CA PHE A 88 34.52 30.56 14.39
C PHE A 88 33.24 30.69 13.55
N ILE A 89 33.39 30.56 12.24
CA ILE A 89 32.24 30.50 11.34
C ILE A 89 31.51 29.18 11.56
N VAL A 90 30.19 29.25 11.67
CA VAL A 90 29.29 28.10 11.52
C VAL A 90 28.83 28.07 10.06
N PRO A 91 29.25 27.07 9.26
CA PRO A 91 28.89 27.00 7.85
C PRO A 91 27.37 26.95 7.65
N TYR A 92 26.87 27.75 6.70
CA TYR A 92 25.47 27.71 6.26
C TYR A 92 25.39 28.00 4.76
N PRO A 93 24.61 27.24 3.97
CA PRO A 93 23.81 26.07 4.36
C PRO A 93 24.68 24.88 4.82
N GLU A 94 24.08 23.96 5.57
CA GLU A 94 24.77 22.88 6.29
C GLU A 94 25.57 21.92 5.37
N ASP A 95 25.09 21.72 4.14
CA ASP A 95 25.65 20.82 3.13
C ASP A 95 26.82 21.43 2.34
N PHE A 96 27.26 22.65 2.68
CA PHE A 96 28.33 23.33 1.99
C PHE A 96 29.70 22.63 2.18
N LYS A 97 30.29 22.15 1.07
CA LYS A 97 31.56 21.38 1.07
C LYS A 97 32.82 22.20 0.77
N GLY A 98 32.70 23.53 0.63
CA GLY A 98 33.83 24.41 0.32
C GLY A 98 34.65 24.81 1.55
N ARG A 99 35.85 25.36 1.31
CA ARG A 99 36.74 25.85 2.39
C ARG A 99 36.19 27.06 3.14
N ASP A 100 35.54 27.98 2.40
CA ASP A 100 34.96 29.20 2.93
C ASP A 100 33.45 29.23 2.62
N PRO A 101 32.57 29.21 3.64
CA PRO A 101 31.12 29.24 3.43
C PRO A 101 30.67 30.57 2.78
N PRO A 102 29.53 30.57 2.07
CA PRO A 102 28.99 31.79 1.48
C PRO A 102 28.56 32.78 2.57
N VAL A 103 28.63 34.07 2.25
CA VAL A 103 28.06 35.13 3.09
C VAL A 103 26.54 34.95 3.22
N LEU A 104 26.00 35.29 4.38
CA LEU A 104 24.57 35.20 4.64
C LEU A 104 23.79 36.14 3.72
N LYS A 105 22.75 35.59 3.10
CA LYS A 105 21.74 36.35 2.34
C LYS A 105 20.62 36.81 3.28
N ALA A 106 19.64 37.54 2.75
CA ALA A 106 18.47 37.93 3.52
C ALA A 106 17.64 36.71 3.96
N PHE A 107 17.14 36.75 5.20
CA PHE A 107 16.21 35.78 5.78
C PHE A 107 14.94 36.50 6.24
N LYS A 108 13.78 35.90 6.00
CA LYS A 108 12.48 36.43 6.42
C LYS A 108 11.69 35.33 7.14
N GLU A 109 11.73 35.36 8.47
CA GLU A 109 11.03 34.40 9.34
C GLU A 109 11.27 32.93 8.98
N GLN A 110 12.51 32.60 8.59
CA GLN A 110 12.89 31.24 8.17
C GLN A 110 13.47 30.47 9.36
N ASP A 111 13.13 29.19 9.46
CA ASP A 111 13.74 28.30 10.44
C ASP A 111 15.12 27.83 9.96
N VAL A 112 16.13 27.86 10.84
CA VAL A 112 17.52 27.60 10.50
C VAL A 112 18.08 26.51 11.42
N ILE A 113 18.67 25.46 10.83
CA ILE A 113 19.45 24.45 11.54
C ILE A 113 20.93 24.75 11.33
N LEU A 114 21.69 24.81 12.43
CA LEU A 114 23.10 25.11 12.45
C LEU A 114 23.86 23.95 13.10
N ARG A 115 24.75 23.31 12.33
CA ARG A 115 25.70 22.33 12.87
C ARG A 115 27.02 23.01 13.20
N LEU A 116 27.45 22.88 14.43
CA LEU A 116 28.73 23.40 14.88
C LEU A 116 29.89 22.77 14.09
N PRO A 117 30.97 23.53 13.82
CA PRO A 117 32.16 23.01 13.15
C PRO A 117 32.74 21.77 13.84
N LEU A 118 33.38 20.89 13.04
CA LEU A 118 34.00 19.66 13.51
C LEU A 118 34.83 19.86 14.79
N GLY A 119 34.54 19.06 15.81
CA GLY A 119 35.23 19.08 17.10
C GLY A 119 34.77 20.18 18.07
N LYS A 120 33.76 21.00 17.73
CA LYS A 120 33.12 21.95 18.64
C LYS A 120 31.80 21.40 19.14
N ARG A 121 31.55 21.57 20.44
CA ARG A 121 30.27 21.27 21.10
C ARG A 121 29.68 22.53 21.70
N LEU A 122 28.37 22.54 22.00
CA LEU A 122 27.69 23.66 22.65
C LEU A 122 28.36 24.06 23.98
N ARG A 123 28.90 23.08 24.72
CA ARG A 123 29.66 23.32 25.95
C ARG A 123 30.98 24.09 25.75
N ASP A 124 31.50 24.10 24.52
CA ASP A 124 32.78 24.72 24.17
C ASP A 124 32.62 26.19 23.71
N ILE A 125 31.38 26.69 23.62
CA ILE A 125 31.04 28.03 23.16
C ILE A 125 30.16 28.75 24.19
N LYS A 126 30.28 30.08 24.25
CA LYS A 126 29.53 30.94 25.18
C LYS A 126 28.47 31.77 24.49
N TRP A 127 28.53 31.92 23.17
CA TRP A 127 27.60 32.74 22.43
C TRP A 127 27.50 32.28 20.97
N LEU A 128 26.33 32.56 20.38
CA LEU A 128 26.04 32.51 18.95
C LEU A 128 25.72 33.94 18.50
N SER A 129 26.28 34.37 17.38
CA SER A 129 26.14 35.72 16.83
C SER A 129 25.97 35.68 15.31
N VAL A 130 25.29 36.69 14.77
CA VAL A 130 25.39 37.07 13.36
C VAL A 130 26.48 38.13 13.27
N TRP A 131 27.64 37.75 12.78
CA TRP A 131 28.86 38.58 12.83
C TRP A 131 29.29 39.03 11.45
N CYS A 132 29.58 40.33 11.29
CA CYS A 132 30.22 40.86 10.10
C CYS A 132 31.73 40.85 10.27
N ARG A 133 32.41 39.92 9.60
CA ARG A 133 33.88 39.79 9.70
C ARG A 133 34.58 41.02 9.13
N ARG A 134 34.10 41.59 8.02
CA ARG A 134 34.69 42.78 7.38
C ARG A 134 34.73 44.01 8.29
N PHE A 135 33.69 44.21 9.10
CA PHE A 135 33.60 45.37 10.00
C PHE A 135 33.89 45.04 11.46
N THR A 136 34.11 43.77 11.79
CA THR A 136 34.30 43.30 13.16
C THR A 136 33.17 43.73 14.11
N VAL A 137 31.92 43.64 13.62
CA VAL A 137 30.71 44.07 14.35
C VAL A 137 29.75 42.90 14.50
N ASP A 138 29.13 42.83 15.68
CA ASP A 138 28.03 41.94 16.02
C ASP A 138 26.69 42.56 15.60
N PHE A 139 25.93 41.91 14.72
CA PHE A 139 24.61 42.35 14.31
C PHE A 139 23.50 41.84 15.24
N GLY A 140 23.77 40.78 15.98
CA GLY A 140 22.87 40.24 16.98
C GLY A 140 23.37 38.93 17.54
N ASN A 141 23.15 38.72 18.85
CA ASN A 141 23.69 37.56 19.55
C ASN A 141 22.72 36.93 20.55
N VAL A 142 23.08 35.73 20.99
CA VAL A 142 22.50 35.06 22.15
C VAL A 142 23.61 34.33 22.91
N PHE A 143 23.56 34.38 24.24
CA PHE A 143 24.52 33.67 25.10
C PHE A 143 24.04 32.26 25.41
N ILE A 144 24.97 31.30 25.43
CA ILE A 144 24.71 29.92 25.83
C ILE A 144 24.69 29.86 27.37
N PRO A 145 23.61 29.35 28.00
CA PRO A 145 23.57 29.19 29.45
C PRO A 145 24.67 28.24 29.96
N GLN A 146 25.33 28.59 31.08
CA GLN A 146 26.48 27.83 31.59
C GLN A 146 26.16 26.38 32.02
N ASN A 147 24.92 26.13 32.45
CA ASN A 147 24.44 24.81 32.87
C ASN A 147 23.39 24.25 31.90
N LEU A 148 23.56 24.52 30.61
CA LEU A 148 22.65 24.00 29.59
C LEU A 148 22.83 22.49 29.43
N GLU A 149 21.92 21.72 30.01
CA GLU A 149 21.76 20.30 29.69
C GLU A 149 21.06 20.17 28.35
N VAL A 150 21.77 19.59 27.38
CA VAL A 150 21.28 19.39 26.02
C VAL A 150 20.66 18.00 25.88
N PRO A 151 19.63 17.85 25.02
CA PRO A 151 19.03 16.55 24.76
C PRO A 151 20.03 15.57 24.15
N LYS A 152 19.93 14.27 24.46
CA LYS A 152 20.84 13.22 23.97
C LYS A 152 20.09 11.95 23.58
N PRO A 153 20.59 11.18 22.59
CA PRO A 153 20.03 9.88 22.29
C PRO A 153 19.97 8.98 23.52
N ARG A 154 18.88 8.22 23.67
CA ARG A 154 18.68 7.30 24.80
C ARG A 154 18.82 5.87 24.33
N VAL A 155 19.60 5.07 25.05
CA VAL A 155 19.67 3.62 24.82
C VAL A 155 18.66 2.91 25.72
N LEU A 156 17.85 2.05 25.12
CA LEU A 156 16.88 1.15 25.74
C LEU A 156 17.41 -0.30 25.67
N PRO A 157 16.89 -1.20 26.51
CA PRO A 157 17.17 -2.64 26.40
C PRO A 157 16.73 -3.23 25.05
N GLU A 158 17.17 -4.46 24.74
CA GLU A 158 16.63 -5.24 23.62
C GLU A 158 15.13 -5.54 23.79
N PHE A 159 14.47 -5.96 22.70
CA PHE A 159 13.11 -6.51 22.78
C PHE A 159 13.04 -7.69 23.76
N LYS A 160 12.03 -7.69 24.64
CA LYS A 160 11.67 -8.89 25.40
C LYS A 160 11.34 -10.01 24.42
N ARG A 161 12.01 -11.16 24.56
CA ARG A 161 11.86 -12.30 23.65
C ARG A 161 10.66 -13.15 24.06
N LEU A 162 9.51 -13.00 23.39
CA LEU A 162 8.29 -13.72 23.76
C LEU A 162 7.91 -14.79 22.74
N ALA A 163 7.93 -14.46 21.46
CA ALA A 163 7.57 -15.40 20.40
C ALA A 163 8.34 -15.12 19.10
N HIS A 164 8.21 -16.04 18.14
CA HIS A 164 8.65 -15.85 16.76
C HIS A 164 10.13 -15.47 16.57
N GLY A 165 10.98 -15.94 17.49
CA GLY A 165 12.42 -15.67 17.47
C GLY A 165 12.81 -14.19 17.60
N LEU A 166 11.86 -13.32 18.01
CA LEU A 166 12.09 -11.88 18.11
C LEU A 166 13.21 -11.57 19.11
N ARG A 167 14.27 -10.91 18.64
CA ARG A 167 15.37 -10.39 19.46
C ARG A 167 16.08 -9.27 18.71
N SER A 168 16.79 -8.42 19.44
CA SER A 168 17.59 -7.33 18.88
C SER A 168 18.81 -7.06 19.76
N GLY A 169 19.69 -6.16 19.33
CA GLY A 169 20.57 -5.47 20.27
C GLY A 169 19.81 -4.41 21.08
N ASN A 170 20.54 -3.62 21.86
CA ASN A 170 19.98 -2.49 22.59
C ASN A 170 19.45 -1.43 21.61
N ILE A 171 18.19 -1.05 21.77
CA ILE A 171 17.49 -0.12 20.89
C ILE A 171 17.89 1.32 21.26
N SER A 172 18.15 2.19 20.28
CA SER A 172 18.48 3.60 20.54
C SER A 172 17.36 4.51 20.07
N VAL A 173 16.85 5.36 20.95
CA VAL A 173 16.00 6.49 20.60
C VAL A 173 16.90 7.63 20.16
N LEU A 174 16.97 7.88 18.86
CA LEU A 174 17.88 8.87 18.26
C LEU A 174 17.36 10.30 18.43
N ASP A 175 16.05 10.47 18.27
CA ASP A 175 15.33 11.73 18.44
C ASP A 175 13.88 11.46 18.90
N ALA A 176 13.06 12.50 18.95
CA ALA A 176 11.68 12.44 19.43
C ALA A 176 10.76 11.51 18.62
N LYS A 177 11.18 10.99 17.46
CA LYS A 177 10.40 10.06 16.62
C LYS A 177 11.18 8.83 16.13
N THR A 178 12.50 8.87 16.13
CA THR A 178 13.31 7.87 15.41
C THR A 178 13.92 6.85 16.37
N PHE A 179 13.72 5.57 16.07
CA PHE A 179 14.33 4.44 16.76
C PHE A 179 15.33 3.73 15.84
N TYR A 180 16.54 3.49 16.34
CA TYR A 180 17.51 2.59 15.74
C TYR A 180 17.50 1.24 16.46
N ILE A 181 17.26 0.18 15.71
CA ILE A 181 17.12 -1.19 16.20
C ILE A 181 18.23 -2.04 15.57
N PRO A 182 19.34 -2.27 16.27
CA PRO A 182 20.44 -3.08 15.74
C PRO A 182 20.15 -4.58 15.85
N ASN A 183 20.74 -5.36 14.96
CA ASN A 183 20.78 -6.82 15.00
C ASN A 183 19.39 -7.47 15.19
N LEU A 184 18.36 -6.90 14.56
CA LEU A 184 16.98 -7.36 14.63
C LEU A 184 16.87 -8.74 13.99
N HIS A 185 16.26 -9.67 14.73
CA HIS A 185 15.85 -10.96 14.24
C HIS A 185 14.38 -11.19 14.53
N TYR A 186 13.67 -11.74 13.56
CA TYR A 186 12.27 -12.15 13.65
C TYR A 186 12.02 -13.17 12.53
N ASP A 187 11.34 -14.27 12.83
CA ASP A 187 11.18 -15.37 11.88
C ASP A 187 10.23 -15.07 10.69
N GLY A 188 9.47 -13.98 10.76
CA GLY A 188 8.51 -13.60 9.71
C GLY A 188 7.24 -14.44 9.67
N ALA A 189 7.02 -15.33 10.65
CA ALA A 189 5.91 -16.29 10.62
C ALA A 189 4.58 -15.72 11.16
N GLY A 190 4.59 -14.54 11.77
CA GLY A 190 3.37 -13.82 12.11
C GLY A 190 2.70 -13.28 10.86
N PRO A 191 1.48 -13.73 10.52
CA PRO A 191 0.82 -13.36 9.26
C PRO A 191 0.43 -11.89 9.17
N ASP A 192 0.43 -11.19 10.30
CA ASP A 192 -0.09 -9.83 10.44
C ASP A 192 0.69 -9.05 11.53
N ALA A 193 2.01 -9.21 11.54
CA ALA A 193 2.91 -8.64 12.54
C ALA A 193 3.44 -7.26 12.13
N TYR A 194 3.49 -6.30 13.05
CA TYR A 194 3.92 -4.93 12.78
C TYR A 194 4.81 -4.39 13.89
N PHE A 195 5.61 -3.36 13.58
CA PHE A 195 6.05 -2.46 14.63
C PHE A 195 4.83 -1.72 15.18
N TRP A 196 4.70 -1.70 16.50
CA TRP A 196 3.48 -1.33 17.18
C TRP A 196 3.82 -0.52 18.42
N VAL A 197 3.14 0.59 18.63
CA VAL A 197 3.37 1.46 19.79
C VAL A 197 2.06 1.81 20.46
N GLY A 198 2.10 2.19 21.72
CA GLY A 198 0.90 2.64 22.40
C GLY A 198 1.14 2.99 23.85
N ASN A 199 0.03 3.24 24.54
CA ASN A 199 0.02 3.60 25.96
C ASN A 199 -0.47 2.45 26.84
N GLY A 200 -0.13 2.52 28.12
CA GLY A 200 -0.37 1.49 29.11
C GLY A 200 0.90 0.75 29.54
N THR A 201 0.75 -0.13 30.52
CA THR A 201 1.87 -0.87 31.12
C THR A 201 2.38 -2.01 30.25
N GLU A 202 1.60 -2.46 29.26
CA GLU A 202 1.94 -3.56 28.34
C GLU A 202 1.33 -3.33 26.94
N PRO A 203 1.91 -3.94 25.88
CA PRO A 203 1.34 -3.92 24.54
C PRO A 203 -0.09 -4.42 24.48
N SER A 204 -0.93 -3.71 23.74
CA SER A 204 -2.36 -4.02 23.61
C SER A 204 -2.84 -3.92 22.16
N PRO A 205 -4.04 -4.47 21.86
CA PRO A 205 -4.63 -4.38 20.52
C PRO A 205 -4.94 -2.94 20.07
N LEU A 206 -5.01 -1.97 20.98
CA LEU A 206 -5.33 -0.57 20.69
C LEU A 206 -4.10 0.28 20.36
N GLY A 207 -2.95 -0.34 20.09
CA GLY A 207 -1.76 0.37 19.66
C GLY A 207 -1.88 0.93 18.24
N ILE A 208 -0.84 1.66 17.86
CA ILE A 208 -0.70 2.36 16.59
C ILE A 208 0.40 1.65 15.80
N LYS A 209 0.13 1.38 14.52
CA LYS A 209 1.08 0.79 13.59
C LYS A 209 2.21 1.78 13.28
N VAL A 210 3.46 1.33 13.35
CA VAL A 210 4.64 2.10 12.97
C VAL A 210 5.19 1.57 11.65
N PRO A 211 5.48 2.43 10.66
CA PRO A 211 6.14 2.01 9.43
C PRO A 211 7.47 1.30 9.70
N ASN A 212 7.80 0.31 8.88
CA ASN A 212 9.09 -0.37 8.91
C ASN A 212 10.21 0.50 8.31
N GLU A 213 11.39 -0.08 8.15
CA GLU A 213 12.61 0.62 7.73
C GLU A 213 12.57 1.20 6.32
N VAL A 214 11.65 0.73 5.47
CA VAL A 214 11.41 1.27 4.12
C VAL A 214 10.16 2.16 4.07
N GLY A 215 9.58 2.49 5.23
CA GLY A 215 8.35 3.28 5.33
C GLY A 215 7.08 2.51 5.00
N SER A 216 7.13 1.18 4.92
CA SER A 216 5.95 0.34 4.63
C SER A 216 5.18 0.00 5.91
N LEU A 217 3.86 -0.06 5.78
CA LEU A 217 2.91 -0.52 6.80
C LEU A 217 2.41 -1.95 6.53
N ASP A 218 3.06 -2.68 5.61
CA ASP A 218 2.84 -4.11 5.37
C ASP A 218 3.31 -4.96 6.56
N PRO A 219 2.81 -6.20 6.71
CA PRO A 219 3.31 -7.11 7.73
C PRO A 219 4.83 -7.24 7.65
N LEU A 220 5.49 -7.19 8.81
CA LEU A 220 6.92 -7.33 8.93
C LEU A 220 7.38 -8.62 8.26
N ARG A 221 8.32 -8.47 7.34
CA ARG A 221 9.10 -9.60 6.84
C ARG A 221 9.94 -10.22 7.95
N GLY A 222 10.51 -11.39 7.69
CA GLY A 222 11.56 -11.92 8.55
C GLY A 222 12.80 -11.02 8.53
N TYR A 223 13.47 -10.91 9.68
CA TYR A 223 14.74 -10.21 9.86
C TYR A 223 15.80 -11.21 10.34
N GLN A 224 17.02 -11.11 9.81
CA GLN A 224 18.13 -12.01 10.16
C GLN A 224 19.40 -11.23 10.52
N GLY A 225 19.36 -10.51 11.64
CA GLY A 225 20.51 -9.78 12.17
C GLY A 225 20.74 -8.45 11.46
N GLU A 226 19.65 -7.73 11.17
CA GLU A 226 19.69 -6.49 10.42
C GLU A 226 19.63 -5.27 11.34
N ASP A 227 20.34 -4.22 10.95
CA ASP A 227 20.27 -2.92 11.62
C ASP A 227 19.28 -2.03 10.88
N ILE A 228 18.25 -1.57 11.58
CA ILE A 228 17.19 -0.77 10.96
C ILE A 228 16.90 0.51 11.73
N GLU A 229 16.35 1.49 11.03
CA GLU A 229 15.77 2.69 11.62
C GLU A 229 14.29 2.77 11.28
N ILE A 230 13.45 3.06 12.27
CA ILE A 230 12.01 3.26 12.08
C ILE A 230 11.60 4.59 12.72
N GLN A 231 10.59 5.23 12.14
CA GLN A 231 10.11 6.52 12.59
C GLN A 231 8.64 6.46 12.98
N LEU A 232 8.29 7.07 14.12
CA LEU A 232 6.91 7.18 14.57
C LEU A 232 6.05 7.96 13.55
N PRO A 233 4.81 7.50 13.26
CA PRO A 233 3.96 8.08 12.24
C PRO A 233 3.31 9.40 12.69
N GLY A 234 2.91 10.22 11.71
CA GLY A 234 2.13 11.43 11.94
C GLY A 234 2.79 12.39 12.93
N ASN A 235 2.03 12.88 13.90
CA ASN A 235 2.50 13.78 14.96
C ASN A 235 2.97 13.06 16.22
N LEU A 236 2.99 11.72 16.23
CA LEU A 236 3.35 10.93 17.39
C LEU A 236 4.83 11.10 17.73
N THR A 237 5.14 11.23 19.02
CA THR A 237 6.50 11.28 19.55
C THR A 237 6.73 10.21 20.60
N VAL A 238 8.00 9.98 20.96
CA VAL A 238 8.36 9.03 22.04
C VAL A 238 7.79 9.43 23.39
N TYR A 239 7.39 10.70 23.57
CA TYR A 239 6.74 11.18 24.79
C TYR A 239 5.28 10.74 24.88
N ASP A 240 4.66 10.40 23.74
CA ASP A 240 3.25 10.03 23.62
C ASP A 240 2.99 8.53 23.75
N ILE A 241 4.05 7.73 23.92
CA ILE A 241 4.01 6.26 23.96
C ILE A 241 4.65 5.70 25.24
N ASP A 242 4.22 4.51 25.65
CA ASP A 242 4.73 3.75 26.80
C ASP A 242 5.58 2.54 26.40
N TRP A 243 5.40 2.03 25.18
CA TRP A 243 6.10 0.85 24.69
C TRP A 243 6.26 0.85 23.17
N LEU A 244 7.31 0.18 22.69
CA LEU A 244 7.52 -0.22 21.30
C LEU A 244 7.54 -1.75 21.24
N ALA A 245 6.76 -2.33 20.35
CA ALA A 245 6.55 -3.77 20.25
C ALA A 245 6.59 -4.27 18.80
N VAL A 246 6.77 -5.58 18.65
CA VAL A 246 6.31 -6.32 17.47
C VAL A 246 5.03 -7.05 17.84
N TRP A 247 3.93 -6.71 17.19
CA TRP A 247 2.59 -7.17 17.53
C TRP A 247 1.89 -7.77 16.32
N CYS A 248 1.31 -8.95 16.47
CA CYS A 248 0.43 -9.55 15.47
C CYS A 248 -1.02 -9.15 15.71
N VAL A 249 -1.59 -8.39 14.76
CA VAL A 249 -2.96 -7.86 14.85
C VAL A 249 -3.98 -8.98 14.71
N GLN A 250 -3.87 -9.82 13.69
CA GLN A 250 -4.74 -10.98 13.46
C GLN A 250 -4.94 -11.88 14.70
N TYR A 251 -3.85 -12.21 15.41
CA TYR A 251 -3.90 -13.07 16.59
C TYR A 251 -3.89 -12.32 17.93
N ARG A 252 -3.87 -10.98 17.91
CA ARG A 252 -3.75 -10.11 19.08
C ARG A 252 -2.62 -10.55 20.03
N HIS A 253 -1.47 -10.86 19.45
CA HIS A 253 -0.36 -11.48 20.17
C HIS A 253 0.90 -10.61 20.11
N ASN A 254 1.44 -10.30 21.30
CA ASN A 254 2.69 -9.57 21.47
C ASN A 254 3.89 -10.53 21.30
N PHE A 255 4.69 -10.32 20.25
CA PHE A 255 5.88 -11.15 19.99
C PHE A 255 7.11 -10.68 20.77
N GLY A 256 7.05 -9.44 21.26
CA GLY A 256 8.02 -8.86 22.17
C GLY A 256 7.97 -7.33 22.13
N HIS A 257 8.43 -6.72 23.21
CA HIS A 257 8.39 -5.26 23.37
C HIS A 257 9.53 -4.74 24.23
N VAL A 258 9.74 -3.43 24.15
CA VAL A 258 10.55 -2.63 25.06
C VAL A 258 9.68 -1.51 25.63
N LEU A 259 9.91 -1.15 26.89
CA LEU A 259 9.20 -0.05 27.54
C LEU A 259 9.94 1.27 27.32
N ILE A 260 9.18 2.34 27.16
CA ILE A 260 9.68 3.70 26.95
C ILE A 260 9.70 4.42 28.31
N PRO A 261 10.88 4.83 28.83
CA PRO A 261 10.97 5.59 30.06
C PRO A 261 10.26 6.95 29.93
N LYS A 262 9.73 7.49 31.03
CA LYS A 262 9.07 8.81 31.01
C LYS A 262 10.03 9.98 31.27
N ASP A 263 11.23 9.70 31.74
CA ASP A 263 12.31 10.65 31.97
C ASP A 263 13.21 10.86 30.72
N LEU A 264 12.62 10.84 29.52
CA LEU A 264 13.37 11.04 28.28
C LEU A 264 13.69 12.52 28.06
N ASP A 265 14.93 12.81 27.68
CA ASP A 265 15.38 14.10 27.16
C ASP A 265 16.17 13.85 25.86
N VAL A 266 15.42 13.52 24.79
CA VAL A 266 15.97 13.18 23.48
C VAL A 266 15.88 14.37 22.51
N PRO A 267 16.75 14.43 21.47
CA PRO A 267 16.71 15.49 20.47
C PRO A 267 15.33 15.63 19.80
N PRO A 268 14.92 16.84 19.38
CA PRO A 268 13.70 17.03 18.57
C PRO A 268 13.86 16.42 17.17
N ALA A 269 12.79 16.01 16.48
CA ALA A 269 12.87 15.42 15.13
C ALA A 269 12.73 16.48 14.02
N LEU A 270 13.77 17.29 13.76
CA LEU A 270 13.78 18.39 12.78
C LEU A 270 14.46 18.02 11.44
N GLY A 271 14.73 16.73 11.21
CA GLY A 271 15.38 16.22 9.99
C GLY A 271 16.92 16.16 10.05
N GLN A 272 17.52 16.47 11.20
CA GLN A 272 18.97 16.50 11.38
C GLN A 272 19.63 15.10 11.50
N THR A 273 18.84 14.06 11.68
CA THR A 273 19.28 12.65 11.84
C THR A 273 19.42 11.88 10.53
N LYS A 274 19.12 12.49 9.36
CA LYS A 274 19.31 11.85 8.05
C LYS A 274 20.80 11.60 7.77
N ILE A 275 21.27 10.37 8.00
CA ILE A 275 22.48 9.84 7.37
C ILE A 275 22.12 9.49 5.93
N THR A 276 22.95 9.96 5.00
CA THR A 276 22.73 9.94 3.55
C THR A 276 22.43 8.55 2.98
N THR A 277 21.17 8.24 2.72
CA THR A 277 20.75 7.39 1.60
C THR A 277 20.03 8.25 0.58
N SER A 278 20.58 8.24 -0.64
CA SER A 278 20.22 9.09 -1.78
C SER A 278 18.72 9.12 -2.06
N SER A 279 18.06 10.22 -1.71
CA SER A 279 16.75 10.57 -2.25
C SER A 279 16.77 12.05 -2.63
N THR A 280 16.77 12.28 -3.93
CA THR A 280 16.66 13.56 -4.63
C THR A 280 15.47 14.37 -4.12
N THR A 281 15.74 15.59 -3.67
CA THR A 281 14.72 16.61 -3.34
C THR A 281 13.99 17.07 -4.61
N PRO A 282 12.65 17.19 -4.60
CA PRO A 282 11.92 17.89 -5.65
C PRO A 282 12.05 19.42 -5.50
N ASP A 283 12.26 20.08 -6.63
CA ASP A 283 12.37 21.52 -6.85
C ASP A 283 11.03 22.25 -6.57
N PRO A 284 10.98 23.31 -5.74
CA PRO A 284 9.75 24.07 -5.49
C PRO A 284 9.54 25.12 -6.58
N ARG A 285 9.16 24.68 -7.79
CA ARG A 285 8.68 25.58 -8.86
C ARG A 285 7.54 24.95 -9.66
N GLY A 286 6.42 24.74 -8.97
CA GLY A 286 5.10 24.63 -9.57
C GLY A 286 4.20 25.69 -8.96
N SER A 287 3.93 26.77 -9.70
CA SER A 287 2.92 27.75 -9.34
C SER A 287 1.54 27.07 -9.25
N PRO A 288 0.74 27.29 -8.19
CA PRO A 288 -0.62 26.75 -8.11
C PRO A 288 -1.52 27.42 -9.14
N ASP A 289 -2.32 26.62 -9.83
CA ASP A 289 -3.41 27.08 -10.69
C ASP A 289 -4.51 27.75 -9.82
N PRO A 290 -5.18 28.83 -10.27
CA PRO A 290 -6.05 29.65 -9.41
C PRO A 290 -7.38 29.02 -8.97
N ASP A 291 -7.71 27.79 -9.40
CA ASP A 291 -8.99 27.12 -9.10
C ASP A 291 -8.89 25.99 -8.03
N ASP A 292 -7.71 25.71 -7.46
CA ASP A 292 -7.46 24.50 -6.65
C ASP A 292 -7.46 24.72 -5.11
N ILE A 293 -8.37 25.56 -4.59
CA ILE A 293 -8.31 26.03 -3.17
C ILE A 293 -9.30 25.33 -2.21
N ALA A 294 -10.12 24.34 -2.60
CA ALA A 294 -11.07 23.74 -1.63
C ALA A 294 -11.56 22.31 -1.88
N SER A 295 -10.79 21.45 -2.56
CA SER A 295 -11.18 20.02 -2.67
C SER A 295 -10.41 19.16 -1.67
N ASN A 296 -11.12 18.29 -0.94
CA ASN A 296 -10.48 17.27 -0.13
C ASN A 296 -9.78 16.28 -1.06
N CYS A 297 -8.65 15.71 -0.63
CA CYS A 297 -7.91 14.72 -1.39
C CYS A 297 -7.24 13.71 -0.48
N ARG A 298 -7.41 12.42 -0.77
CA ARG A 298 -6.69 11.34 -0.10
C ARG A 298 -6.14 10.31 -1.10
N SER A 299 -4.92 9.87 -0.84
CA SER A 299 -4.27 8.78 -1.58
C SER A 299 -4.64 7.40 -1.05
N PHE A 300 -4.68 6.44 -1.95
CA PHE A 300 -4.96 5.02 -1.75
C PHE A 300 -3.95 4.18 -2.55
N LEU A 301 -3.81 2.91 -2.16
CA LEU A 301 -3.04 1.91 -2.90
C LEU A 301 -1.57 2.33 -3.14
N ASP A 302 -0.91 2.84 -2.10
CA ASP A 302 0.46 3.37 -2.14
C ASP A 302 0.61 4.54 -3.14
N ASP A 303 -0.24 5.56 -3.00
CA ASP A 303 -0.33 6.74 -3.86
C ASP A 303 -0.72 6.47 -5.33
N ARG A 304 -1.11 5.24 -5.70
CA ARG A 304 -1.48 4.89 -7.09
C ARG A 304 -2.90 5.30 -7.47
N LEU A 305 -3.76 5.54 -6.49
CA LEU A 305 -5.11 6.05 -6.66
C LEU A 305 -5.30 7.26 -5.74
N GLN A 306 -5.78 8.37 -6.30
CA GLN A 306 -6.14 9.57 -5.55
C GLN A 306 -7.63 9.80 -5.67
N VAL A 307 -8.25 10.08 -4.53
CA VAL A 307 -9.69 10.36 -4.43
C VAL A 307 -9.83 11.78 -3.92
N ARG A 308 -10.46 12.63 -4.74
CA ARG A 308 -10.87 13.97 -4.36
C ARG A 308 -12.37 14.02 -4.17
N TRP A 309 -12.85 14.72 -3.16
CA TRP A 309 -14.30 14.86 -2.95
C TRP A 309 -14.71 16.22 -2.41
N GLU A 310 -15.95 16.58 -2.72
CA GLU A 310 -16.63 17.76 -2.21
C GLU A 310 -18.13 17.48 -2.09
N MET A 311 -18.73 17.74 -0.93
CA MET A 311 -20.18 17.70 -0.78
C MET A 311 -20.82 18.97 -1.35
N LYS A 312 -21.81 18.79 -2.23
CA LYS A 312 -22.56 19.87 -2.90
C LYS A 312 -24.05 19.65 -2.69
N GLY A 313 -24.59 20.20 -1.61
CA GLY A 313 -26.01 20.05 -1.27
C GLY A 313 -26.33 18.62 -0.87
N ASP A 314 -27.14 17.93 -1.68
CA ASP A 314 -27.61 16.56 -1.49
C ASP A 314 -26.82 15.50 -2.29
N VAL A 315 -25.76 15.92 -2.99
CA VAL A 315 -24.83 15.03 -3.69
C VAL A 315 -23.40 15.19 -3.18
N VAL A 316 -22.60 14.14 -3.33
CA VAL A 316 -21.14 14.22 -3.26
C VAL A 316 -20.57 14.18 -4.66
N GLN A 317 -19.68 15.12 -4.97
CA GLN A 317 -18.87 15.07 -6.18
C GLN A 317 -17.54 14.38 -5.84
N ILE A 318 -17.19 13.34 -6.60
CA ILE A 318 -15.96 12.57 -6.41
C ILE A 318 -15.15 12.61 -7.70
N GLN A 319 -13.85 12.82 -7.58
CA GLN A 319 -12.88 12.65 -8.66
C GLN A 319 -11.89 11.57 -8.27
N LEU A 320 -11.80 10.54 -9.11
CA LEU A 320 -10.82 9.47 -9.02
C LEU A 320 -9.72 9.72 -10.04
N ALA A 321 -8.46 9.62 -9.62
CA ALA A 321 -7.31 9.71 -10.51
C ALA A 321 -6.34 8.56 -10.22
N ALA A 322 -5.96 7.79 -11.23
CA ALA A 322 -5.04 6.66 -11.07
C ALA A 322 -4.11 6.48 -12.26
N LYS A 323 -2.86 6.07 -12.00
CA LYS A 323 -1.96 5.59 -13.06
C LYS A 323 -2.30 4.13 -13.36
N MET A 324 -3.00 3.90 -14.47
CA MET A 324 -3.59 2.61 -14.82
C MET A 324 -3.57 2.39 -16.33
N ARG A 325 -3.65 1.13 -16.77
CA ARG A 325 -3.80 0.78 -18.19
C ARG A 325 -5.24 0.96 -18.68
N GLU A 326 -5.45 0.87 -19.98
CA GLU A 326 -6.78 1.03 -20.61
C GLU A 326 -7.68 -0.19 -20.41
N ASP A 327 -7.10 -1.36 -20.13
CA ASP A 327 -7.81 -2.60 -19.78
C ASP A 327 -8.16 -2.69 -18.30
N GLN A 328 -8.02 -1.61 -17.54
CA GLN A 328 -8.23 -1.60 -16.08
C GLN A 328 -9.41 -0.71 -15.68
N TRP A 329 -9.94 -1.00 -14.49
CA TRP A 329 -10.89 -0.17 -13.76
C TRP A 329 -10.29 0.33 -12.45
N MET A 330 -10.82 1.42 -11.91
CA MET A 330 -10.60 1.88 -10.54
C MET A 330 -11.94 2.04 -9.84
N ALA A 331 -12.03 1.70 -8.55
CA ALA A 331 -13.27 1.85 -7.80
C ALA A 331 -13.02 2.51 -6.46
N PHE A 332 -14.06 3.20 -5.98
CA PHE A 332 -14.09 3.83 -4.67
C PHE A 332 -15.51 3.92 -4.15
N GLY A 333 -15.70 3.66 -2.85
CA GLY A 333 -16.97 3.87 -2.19
C GLY A 333 -17.01 3.33 -0.77
N LEU A 334 -18.22 3.06 -0.30
CA LEU A 334 -18.51 2.67 1.06
C LEU A 334 -18.20 1.20 1.30
N SER A 335 -17.62 0.93 2.47
CA SER A 335 -17.36 -0.43 2.90
C SER A 335 -18.65 -1.14 3.33
N GLY A 336 -18.65 -2.48 3.17
CA GLY A 336 -19.75 -3.33 3.60
C GLY A 336 -19.95 -3.41 5.11
N GLU A 337 -18.97 -2.98 5.91
CA GLU A 337 -19.06 -2.95 7.37
C GLU A 337 -18.53 -1.63 7.93
N GLN A 338 -19.16 -1.14 9.01
CA GLN A 338 -18.61 0.00 9.74
C GLN A 338 -17.48 -0.45 10.65
N GLY A 339 -16.41 0.33 10.70
CA GLY A 339 -15.22 0.03 11.47
C GLY A 339 -14.20 -0.86 10.79
N ARG A 340 -14.54 -1.49 9.64
CA ARG A 340 -13.66 -2.42 8.92
C ARG A 340 -13.81 -2.28 7.40
N SER A 341 -12.70 -2.31 6.66
CA SER A 341 -12.70 -2.35 5.20
C SER A 341 -13.05 -3.76 4.70
N THR A 342 -14.35 -3.97 4.52
CA THR A 342 -14.98 -5.19 4.01
C THR A 342 -15.55 -4.97 2.61
N MET A 343 -15.26 -5.90 1.70
CA MET A 343 -15.78 -5.91 0.31
C MET A 343 -17.23 -6.35 0.26
N VAL A 344 -17.57 -7.46 0.93
CA VAL A 344 -18.93 -8.00 0.96
C VAL A 344 -19.88 -7.03 1.67
N GLY A 345 -20.98 -6.72 1.00
CA GLY A 345 -21.95 -5.69 1.37
C GLY A 345 -21.53 -4.28 0.98
N GLY A 346 -20.36 -4.08 0.37
CA GLY A 346 -19.87 -2.76 -0.04
C GLY A 346 -20.61 -2.22 -1.26
N ASP A 347 -20.54 -0.91 -1.39
CA ASP A 347 -21.27 -0.09 -2.35
C ASP A 347 -20.28 0.94 -2.92
N VAL A 348 -19.90 0.77 -4.18
CA VAL A 348 -18.80 1.48 -4.81
C VAL A 348 -19.13 1.90 -6.22
N VAL A 349 -18.54 3.01 -6.66
CA VAL A 349 -18.57 3.38 -8.08
C VAL A 349 -17.31 2.85 -8.74
N VAL A 350 -17.49 2.13 -9.85
CA VAL A 350 -16.42 1.62 -10.71
C VAL A 350 -16.27 2.58 -11.88
N ALA A 351 -15.08 3.14 -12.04
CA ALA A 351 -14.73 4.08 -13.09
C ALA A 351 -13.65 3.53 -14.03
N PHE A 352 -13.83 3.71 -15.34
CA PHE A 352 -12.89 3.22 -16.35
C PHE A 352 -13.02 3.97 -17.68
N TYR A 353 -12.07 3.70 -18.59
CA TYR A 353 -12.15 4.14 -19.98
C TYR A 353 -12.60 2.98 -20.86
N ASP A 354 -13.78 3.12 -21.47
CA ASP A 354 -14.28 2.15 -22.45
C ASP A 354 -13.57 2.39 -23.78
N THR A 355 -12.63 1.51 -24.13
CA THR A 355 -11.85 1.59 -25.36
C THR A 355 -12.69 1.38 -26.62
N ASP A 356 -13.80 0.67 -26.52
CA ASP A 356 -14.59 0.24 -27.67
C ASP A 356 -15.54 1.38 -28.07
N GLU A 357 -16.14 2.02 -27.07
CA GLU A 357 -17.00 3.20 -27.25
C GLU A 357 -16.21 4.53 -27.22
N ARG A 358 -14.96 4.50 -26.74
CA ARG A 358 -14.07 5.65 -26.54
C ARG A 358 -14.62 6.71 -25.58
N VAL A 359 -15.32 6.27 -24.55
CA VAL A 359 -15.92 7.13 -23.52
C VAL A 359 -15.45 6.71 -22.13
N PHE A 360 -15.45 7.63 -21.17
CA PHE A 360 -15.28 7.29 -19.76
C PHE A 360 -16.62 6.84 -19.18
N LYS A 361 -16.58 5.89 -18.24
CA LYS A 361 -17.74 5.42 -17.49
C LYS A 361 -17.49 5.51 -16.00
N ALA A 362 -18.56 5.70 -15.25
CA ALA A 362 -18.62 5.65 -13.79
C ALA A 362 -19.97 5.01 -13.47
N GLU A 363 -19.95 3.77 -12.99
CA GLU A 363 -21.13 2.92 -12.81
C GLU A 363 -21.21 2.47 -11.36
N ASP A 364 -22.41 2.47 -10.77
CA ASP A 364 -22.64 2.03 -9.39
C ASP A 364 -22.67 0.50 -9.26
N TYR A 365 -22.01 -0.01 -8.22
CA TYR A 365 -21.80 -1.44 -7.98
C TYR A 365 -22.07 -1.82 -6.52
N TYR A 366 -22.91 -2.84 -6.36
CA TYR A 366 -23.10 -3.58 -5.12
C TYR A 366 -22.37 -4.92 -5.12
N MET A 367 -21.74 -5.23 -3.98
CA MET A 367 -20.89 -6.42 -3.80
C MET A 367 -21.50 -7.40 -2.79
N SER A 368 -22.32 -8.33 -3.26
CA SER A 368 -22.95 -9.35 -2.38
C SER A 368 -22.02 -10.51 -2.01
N ALA A 369 -20.97 -10.76 -2.80
CA ALA A 369 -19.97 -11.80 -2.56
C ALA A 369 -18.64 -11.43 -3.23
N THR A 370 -17.57 -12.17 -2.92
CA THR A 370 -16.24 -12.00 -3.55
C THR A 370 -16.11 -12.73 -4.90
N SER A 371 -17.22 -13.18 -5.48
CA SER A 371 -17.30 -13.86 -6.78
C SER A 371 -17.64 -12.89 -7.92
N GLN A 372 -17.41 -13.32 -9.17
CA GLN A 372 -17.82 -12.57 -10.36
C GLN A 372 -19.33 -12.32 -10.35
N CYS A 373 -19.79 -11.20 -10.92
CA CYS A 373 -21.21 -10.99 -11.16
C CYS A 373 -21.80 -12.09 -12.05
N ASP A 374 -22.64 -12.93 -11.48
CA ASP A 374 -23.40 -13.93 -12.23
C ASP A 374 -24.75 -13.40 -12.75
N GLY A 375 -25.10 -12.15 -12.41
CA GLY A 375 -26.37 -11.51 -12.70
C GLY A 375 -27.42 -11.61 -11.59
N THR A 376 -27.09 -12.27 -10.49
CA THR A 376 -27.91 -12.37 -9.28
C THR A 376 -27.12 -12.05 -8.01
N GLY A 377 -25.81 -12.31 -8.01
CA GLY A 377 -24.89 -12.00 -6.92
C GLY A 377 -23.43 -11.95 -7.37
N GLY A 378 -22.53 -11.62 -6.44
CA GLY A 378 -21.13 -11.28 -6.70
C GLY A 378 -20.88 -9.77 -6.67
N VAL A 379 -19.87 -9.33 -7.44
CA VAL A 379 -19.50 -7.92 -7.65
C VAL A 379 -20.20 -7.41 -8.90
N CYS A 380 -21.41 -6.87 -8.75
CA CYS A 380 -22.28 -6.55 -9.88
C CYS A 380 -22.48 -5.04 -10.05
N PRO A 381 -22.55 -4.53 -11.30
CA PRO A 381 -23.21 -3.27 -11.54
C PRO A 381 -24.68 -3.38 -11.08
N ASP A 382 -25.21 -2.34 -10.45
CA ASP A 382 -26.54 -2.40 -9.81
C ASP A 382 -27.66 -2.72 -10.80
N VAL A 383 -27.56 -2.17 -12.01
CA VAL A 383 -28.48 -2.45 -13.12
C VAL A 383 -28.57 -3.94 -13.48
N ARG A 384 -27.58 -4.77 -13.11
CA ARG A 384 -27.59 -6.22 -13.34
C ARG A 384 -28.37 -7.00 -12.30
N ILE A 385 -28.59 -6.44 -11.11
CA ILE A 385 -29.27 -7.09 -9.99
C ILE A 385 -30.57 -6.38 -9.61
N SER A 386 -31.19 -5.68 -10.57
CA SER A 386 -32.44 -4.92 -10.41
C SER A 386 -32.34 -3.65 -9.56
N GLY A 387 -31.12 -3.17 -9.30
CA GLY A 387 -30.88 -1.84 -8.72
C GLY A 387 -30.79 -0.74 -9.78
N HIS A 388 -30.44 0.47 -9.33
CA HIS A 388 -30.27 1.65 -10.18
C HIS A 388 -28.81 2.11 -10.21
N ASP A 389 -28.40 2.72 -11.32
CA ASP A 389 -27.09 3.38 -11.39
C ASP A 389 -27.25 4.82 -10.87
N ASP A 390 -26.82 5.04 -9.64
CA ASP A 390 -26.93 6.33 -8.96
C ASP A 390 -25.69 7.23 -9.19
N ALA A 391 -24.66 6.71 -9.86
CA ALA A 391 -23.50 7.49 -10.29
C ALA A 391 -23.80 8.30 -11.57
N GLN A 392 -23.48 9.58 -11.57
CA GLN A 392 -23.58 10.45 -12.75
C GLN A 392 -22.22 10.99 -13.14
N LEU A 393 -21.70 10.55 -14.28
CA LEU A 393 -20.45 11.03 -14.85
C LEU A 393 -20.55 12.54 -15.17
N ILE A 394 -19.58 13.33 -14.69
CA ILE A 394 -19.40 14.74 -15.08
C ILE A 394 -18.39 14.84 -16.22
N GLN A 395 -17.21 14.25 -16.02
CA GLN A 395 -16.12 14.31 -16.98
C GLN A 395 -15.10 13.19 -16.76
N GLY A 396 -14.34 12.88 -17.80
CA GLY A 396 -13.16 12.04 -17.70
C GLY A 396 -12.06 12.51 -18.63
N ASP A 397 -10.81 12.29 -18.24
CA ASP A 397 -9.61 12.58 -19.01
C ASP A 397 -8.59 11.47 -18.84
N ARG A 398 -7.73 11.29 -19.85
CA ARG A 398 -6.60 10.37 -19.77
C ARG A 398 -5.37 10.98 -20.42
N LYS A 399 -4.29 11.11 -19.63
CA LYS A 399 -3.04 11.70 -20.08
C LYS A 399 -1.86 10.92 -19.51
N ASN A 400 -0.89 10.56 -20.36
CA ASN A 400 0.35 9.88 -19.94
C ASN A 400 0.15 8.66 -19.03
N GLY A 401 -0.91 7.88 -19.29
CA GLY A 401 -1.26 6.69 -18.49
C GLY A 401 -2.00 6.95 -17.17
N VAL A 402 -2.28 8.22 -16.84
CA VAL A 402 -3.15 8.60 -15.73
C VAL A 402 -4.57 8.79 -16.26
N THR A 403 -5.53 8.04 -15.74
CA THR A 403 -6.96 8.23 -15.96
C THR A 403 -7.54 9.04 -14.82
N THR A 404 -8.30 10.09 -15.13
CA THR A 404 -9.06 10.89 -14.15
C THR A 404 -10.54 10.85 -14.53
N VAL A 405 -11.41 10.47 -13.60
CA VAL A 405 -12.87 10.43 -13.79
C VAL A 405 -13.54 11.18 -12.65
N THR A 406 -14.42 12.12 -12.97
CA THR A 406 -15.22 12.88 -12.00
C THR A 406 -16.69 12.55 -12.18
N TYR A 407 -17.37 12.21 -11.10
CA TYR A 407 -18.80 11.88 -11.06
C TYR A 407 -19.47 12.45 -9.81
N THR A 408 -20.80 12.43 -9.79
CA THR A 408 -21.61 12.73 -8.61
C THR A 408 -22.43 11.53 -8.19
N ARG A 409 -22.64 11.37 -6.88
CA ARG A 409 -23.54 10.38 -6.29
C ARG A 409 -24.43 11.05 -5.24
N PRO A 410 -25.75 10.80 -5.21
CA PRO A 410 -26.63 11.27 -4.14
C PRO A 410 -26.17 10.77 -2.76
N LEU A 411 -26.36 11.58 -1.72
CA LEU A 411 -26.06 11.14 -0.35
C LEU A 411 -27.03 10.06 0.15
N ILE A 412 -28.27 10.10 -0.36
CA ILE A 412 -29.33 9.12 -0.06
C ILE A 412 -29.98 8.78 -1.40
N THR A 413 -30.06 7.49 -1.70
CA THR A 413 -30.72 6.96 -2.90
C THR A 413 -32.09 6.36 -2.53
N ASN A 414 -32.84 5.93 -3.54
CA ASN A 414 -34.12 5.23 -3.34
C ASN A 414 -33.99 3.70 -3.38
N ASP A 415 -32.78 3.15 -3.33
CA ASP A 415 -32.50 1.71 -3.32
C ASP A 415 -31.81 1.26 -2.01
N PRO A 416 -32.56 1.04 -0.92
CA PRO A 416 -31.98 0.67 0.38
C PRO A 416 -31.46 -0.78 0.43
N ILE A 417 -31.62 -1.56 -0.64
CA ILE A 417 -31.17 -2.96 -0.70
C ILE A 417 -29.73 -3.03 -1.19
N HIS A 418 -29.41 -2.25 -2.23
CA HIS A 418 -28.10 -2.26 -2.86
C HIS A 418 -27.23 -1.06 -2.44
N ASP A 419 -27.85 0.08 -2.14
CA ASP A 419 -27.12 1.28 -1.75
C ASP A 419 -27.00 1.48 -0.24
N ARG A 420 -25.91 2.16 0.11
CA ARG A 420 -25.65 2.71 1.44
C ARG A 420 -25.65 4.23 1.37
N GLY A 421 -26.42 4.83 2.27
CA GLY A 421 -26.41 6.28 2.42
C GLY A 421 -25.04 6.81 2.86
N ILE A 422 -24.54 7.82 2.16
CA ILE A 422 -23.35 8.57 2.54
C ILE A 422 -23.80 9.57 3.63
N PRO A 423 -23.28 9.46 4.87
CA PRO A 423 -23.73 10.35 5.92
C PRO A 423 -23.26 11.79 5.64
N SER A 424 -24.14 12.74 5.95
CA SER A 424 -23.88 14.16 5.78
C SER A 424 -22.89 14.73 6.80
N ASN A 425 -22.50 13.93 7.80
CA ASN A 425 -21.44 14.23 8.76
C ASN A 425 -20.84 12.94 9.35
N GLY A 426 -19.58 13.02 9.81
CA GLY A 426 -18.93 11.93 10.52
C GLY A 426 -18.20 10.95 9.60
N GLU A 427 -17.33 10.16 10.22
CA GLU A 427 -16.45 9.23 9.51
C GLU A 427 -17.16 7.94 9.11
N VAL A 428 -16.93 7.48 7.87
CA VAL A 428 -17.37 6.18 7.37
C VAL A 428 -16.22 5.40 6.76
N ASN A 429 -16.26 4.08 6.91
CA ASN A 429 -15.30 3.19 6.27
C ASN A 429 -15.49 3.17 4.76
N VAL A 430 -14.39 3.34 4.04
CA VAL A 430 -14.33 3.32 2.58
C VAL A 430 -13.41 2.21 2.10
N ILE A 431 -13.63 1.78 0.87
CA ILE A 431 -12.80 0.81 0.16
C ILE A 431 -12.47 1.36 -1.22
N ALA A 432 -11.30 0.98 -1.71
CA ALA A 432 -10.83 1.37 -3.04
C ALA A 432 -10.01 0.25 -3.66
N ALA A 433 -10.03 0.14 -4.99
CA ALA A 433 -9.29 -0.88 -5.71
C ALA A 433 -8.99 -0.47 -7.15
N ILE A 434 -7.99 -1.10 -7.76
CA ILE A 434 -7.70 -1.08 -9.20
C ILE A 434 -7.66 -2.53 -9.68
N GLY A 435 -8.34 -2.85 -10.77
CA GLY A 435 -8.38 -4.22 -11.30
C GLY A 435 -8.49 -4.25 -12.81
N ALA A 436 -8.48 -5.44 -13.40
CA ALA A 436 -8.68 -5.61 -14.84
C ALA A 436 -10.17 -5.59 -15.20
N LEU A 437 -10.54 -5.06 -16.36
CA LEU A 437 -11.89 -5.16 -16.92
C LEU A 437 -12.11 -6.55 -17.53
N ASN A 438 -13.34 -7.07 -17.45
CA ASN A 438 -13.74 -8.27 -18.17
C ASN A 438 -14.15 -7.97 -19.63
N SER A 439 -14.50 -9.01 -20.41
CA SER A 439 -14.92 -8.86 -21.81
C SER A 439 -16.22 -8.06 -21.99
N ARG A 440 -17.02 -7.91 -20.93
CA ARG A 440 -18.24 -7.09 -20.87
C ARG A 440 -17.97 -5.66 -20.36
N LYS A 441 -16.71 -5.29 -20.15
CA LYS A 441 -16.29 -4.04 -19.48
C LYS A 441 -16.81 -3.91 -18.04
N GLU A 442 -17.06 -5.02 -17.36
CA GLU A 442 -17.38 -5.01 -15.91
C GLU A 442 -16.11 -5.26 -15.08
N ALA A 443 -16.16 -4.90 -13.80
CA ALA A 443 -15.06 -5.13 -12.86
C ALA A 443 -14.68 -6.61 -12.74
N ASN A 444 -13.42 -6.96 -13.03
CA ASN A 444 -12.80 -8.25 -12.70
C ASN A 444 -11.94 -8.16 -11.42
N SER A 445 -11.42 -9.27 -10.91
CA SER A 445 -10.59 -9.30 -9.70
C SER A 445 -9.40 -8.34 -9.82
N HIS A 446 -9.13 -7.66 -8.71
CA HIS A 446 -7.90 -6.91 -8.47
C HIS A 446 -6.83 -7.86 -7.89
N ASP A 447 -5.55 -7.51 -8.01
CA ASP A 447 -4.49 -8.21 -7.28
C ASP A 447 -4.51 -7.81 -5.79
N ILE A 448 -3.91 -8.61 -4.90
CA ILE A 448 -3.83 -8.32 -3.46
C ILE A 448 -3.25 -6.92 -3.14
N PRO A 449 -2.17 -6.44 -3.78
CA PRO A 449 -1.68 -5.06 -3.56
C PRO A 449 -2.59 -3.97 -4.16
N ASP A 450 -3.53 -4.31 -5.03
CA ASP A 450 -4.33 -3.34 -5.78
C ASP A 450 -5.69 -3.06 -5.13
N LYS A 451 -5.80 -3.26 -3.81
CA LYS A 451 -6.98 -2.91 -3.01
C LYS A 451 -6.62 -2.34 -1.64
N THR A 452 -7.56 -1.64 -1.00
CA THR A 452 -7.43 -1.17 0.38
C THR A 452 -7.26 -2.35 1.34
N LYS A 453 -6.21 -2.30 2.17
CA LYS A 453 -5.88 -3.30 3.19
C LYS A 453 -6.08 -2.81 4.63
N ASP A 454 -6.08 -1.50 4.83
CA ASP A 454 -6.32 -0.84 6.10
C ASP A 454 -7.79 -0.38 6.21
N ASP A 455 -8.28 -0.22 7.44
CA ASP A 455 -9.62 0.26 7.74
C ASP A 455 -9.69 1.80 7.58
N ILE A 456 -9.67 2.28 6.33
CA ILE A 456 -9.66 3.70 6.01
C ILE A 456 -11.04 4.30 6.25
N ARG A 457 -11.10 5.41 6.99
CA ARG A 457 -12.33 6.17 7.22
C ARG A 457 -12.25 7.58 6.66
N ILE A 458 -13.32 8.03 6.00
CA ILE A 458 -13.44 9.40 5.49
C ILE A 458 -14.68 10.05 6.09
N ASP A 459 -14.54 11.32 6.48
CA ASP A 459 -15.68 12.22 6.66
C ASP A 459 -15.88 13.02 5.35
N PHE A 460 -16.94 12.70 4.61
CA PHE A 460 -17.24 13.36 3.35
C PHE A 460 -17.55 14.86 3.52
N SER A 461 -17.91 15.29 4.73
CA SER A 461 -18.20 16.70 5.06
C SER A 461 -16.98 17.55 5.41
N SER A 462 -15.80 16.93 5.50
CA SER A 462 -14.54 17.63 5.71
C SER A 462 -14.26 18.66 4.60
N ARG A 463 -13.37 19.63 4.87
CA ARG A 463 -13.00 20.69 3.90
C ARG A 463 -11.50 20.91 3.73
N ASN A 464 -10.65 20.14 4.41
CA ASN A 464 -9.20 20.35 4.47
C ASN A 464 -8.41 19.03 4.50
N ASP A 465 -8.93 17.95 3.91
CA ASP A 465 -8.12 16.75 3.73
C ASP A 465 -7.17 16.96 2.53
N HIS A 466 -5.86 16.95 2.75
CA HIS A 466 -4.85 17.20 1.71
C HIS A 466 -3.78 16.10 1.69
N ALA A 467 -4.18 14.86 1.94
CA ALA A 467 -3.28 13.70 2.00
C ALA A 467 -2.77 13.20 0.64
N CYS A 468 -3.11 13.86 -0.47
CA CYS A 468 -2.52 13.59 -1.79
C CYS A 468 -1.25 14.41 -2.02
N THR A 469 -0.09 13.87 -1.65
CA THR A 469 1.19 14.58 -1.76
C THR A 469 2.02 14.18 -2.98
N THR A 470 1.69 13.05 -3.60
CA THR A 470 2.48 12.45 -4.68
C THR A 470 1.86 12.77 -6.04
N SER A 471 2.69 13.03 -7.05
CA SER A 471 2.22 13.19 -8.43
C SER A 471 2.06 11.82 -9.09
N LEU A 472 0.85 11.49 -9.54
CA LEU A 472 0.56 10.24 -10.27
C LEU A 472 1.39 10.10 -11.54
N PHE A 473 1.80 11.22 -12.16
CA PHE A 473 2.60 11.20 -13.39
C PHE A 473 4.04 10.71 -13.15
N ASP A 474 4.57 10.93 -11.95
CA ASP A 474 5.95 10.61 -11.58
C ASP A 474 6.14 9.15 -11.13
N LEU A 475 5.04 8.42 -10.94
CA LEU A 475 5.08 6.99 -10.61
C LEU A 475 5.77 6.21 -11.74
N PRO A 476 6.65 5.24 -11.44
CA PRO A 476 7.28 4.42 -12.48
C PRO A 476 6.21 3.64 -13.26
N THR A 477 6.38 3.55 -14.57
CA THR A 477 5.61 2.60 -15.39
C THR A 477 5.98 1.18 -14.96
N ASP A 478 4.97 0.37 -14.64
CA ASP A 478 5.13 -1.04 -14.27
C ASP A 478 5.93 -1.78 -15.36
N PRO A 479 7.17 -2.24 -15.08
CA PRO A 479 7.95 -2.99 -16.04
C PRO A 479 7.24 -4.35 -16.20
N GLY A 480 6.43 -4.48 -17.26
CA GLY A 480 5.62 -5.67 -17.49
C GLY A 480 6.41 -6.95 -17.22
N VAL A 481 5.88 -7.79 -16.34
CA VAL A 481 6.55 -9.03 -15.92
C VAL A 481 6.33 -10.10 -16.99
N GLN A 482 7.39 -10.80 -17.39
CA GLN A 482 7.27 -11.88 -18.37
C GLN A 482 6.41 -13.03 -17.82
N ALA A 483 5.45 -13.48 -18.63
CA ALA A 483 4.61 -14.63 -18.34
C ALA A 483 5.44 -15.91 -18.17
N TRP A 484 4.95 -16.85 -17.35
CA TRP A 484 5.49 -18.20 -17.35
C TRP A 484 5.17 -18.90 -18.68
N GLU A 485 6.08 -19.76 -19.12
CA GLU A 485 5.87 -20.58 -20.31
C GLU A 485 4.62 -21.48 -20.12
N PRO A 486 3.65 -21.45 -21.03
CA PRO A 486 2.47 -22.31 -20.96
C PRO A 486 2.87 -23.78 -20.93
N GLN A 487 2.36 -24.51 -19.93
CA GLN A 487 2.62 -25.94 -19.79
C GLN A 487 1.73 -26.75 -20.75
N MET A 488 2.16 -27.95 -21.12
CA MET A 488 1.42 -28.81 -22.04
C MET A 488 1.32 -30.24 -21.52
N ILE A 489 0.17 -30.87 -21.73
CA ILE A 489 -0.06 -32.29 -21.40
C ILE A 489 -0.36 -33.05 -22.69
N THR A 490 0.40 -34.11 -22.95
CA THR A 490 0.25 -35.01 -24.10
C THR A 490 0.34 -36.46 -23.62
N GLY A 491 -0.39 -37.38 -24.26
CA GLY A 491 -0.29 -38.82 -23.99
C GLY A 491 -0.98 -39.31 -22.71
N GLU A 492 -1.73 -38.46 -22.01
CA GLU A 492 -2.48 -38.81 -20.81
C GLU A 492 -3.96 -39.03 -21.12
N ASN A 493 -4.58 -40.05 -20.51
CA ASN A 493 -6.00 -40.35 -20.67
C ASN A 493 -6.85 -39.97 -19.43
N THR A 494 -6.19 -39.62 -18.33
CA THR A 494 -6.85 -39.24 -17.08
C THR A 494 -6.24 -37.95 -16.55
N PHE A 495 -7.10 -37.01 -16.17
CA PHE A 495 -6.71 -35.68 -15.73
C PHE A 495 -7.29 -35.38 -14.35
N SER A 496 -6.45 -34.98 -13.39
CA SER A 496 -6.93 -34.40 -12.13
C SER A 496 -7.18 -32.91 -12.34
N VAL A 497 -8.36 -32.43 -11.98
CA VAL A 497 -8.80 -31.04 -12.21
C VAL A 497 -9.19 -30.39 -10.89
N ARG A 498 -8.44 -29.37 -10.48
CA ARG A 498 -8.52 -28.72 -9.15
C ARG A 498 -8.46 -27.20 -9.28
N ILE A 499 -8.85 -26.48 -8.25
CA ILE A 499 -8.76 -25.01 -8.21
C ILE A 499 -7.39 -24.58 -7.65
N GLY A 500 -6.92 -23.39 -8.01
CA GLY A 500 -5.74 -22.78 -7.41
C GLY A 500 -5.54 -21.33 -7.85
N PRO A 501 -4.52 -20.63 -7.31
CA PRO A 501 -4.26 -19.23 -7.61
C PRO A 501 -3.81 -19.05 -9.06
N THR A 502 -4.04 -17.85 -9.57
CA THR A 502 -3.81 -17.51 -10.99
C THR A 502 -2.35 -17.27 -11.34
N GLY A 503 -1.42 -17.29 -10.38
CA GLY A 503 0.00 -17.01 -10.63
C GLY A 503 0.34 -15.52 -10.80
N GLY A 504 -0.52 -14.62 -10.30
CA GLY A 504 -0.30 -13.18 -10.31
C GLY A 504 0.01 -12.62 -11.70
N LYS A 505 0.93 -11.65 -11.77
CA LYS A 505 1.32 -10.99 -13.04
C LYS A 505 2.04 -11.91 -14.05
N ARG A 506 2.42 -13.13 -13.66
CA ARG A 506 3.11 -14.10 -14.54
C ARG A 506 2.21 -15.21 -15.07
N GLY A 507 1.09 -15.48 -14.43
CA GLY A 507 0.25 -16.64 -14.71
C GLY A 507 -0.90 -16.35 -15.68
N TYR A 508 -2.13 -16.70 -15.27
CA TYR A 508 -3.32 -16.78 -16.13
C TYR A 508 -3.47 -15.58 -17.07
N THR A 509 -3.52 -14.36 -16.55
CA THR A 509 -3.79 -13.16 -17.36
C THR A 509 -2.69 -12.93 -18.39
N ALA A 510 -1.42 -13.08 -17.99
CA ALA A 510 -0.28 -12.88 -18.87
C ALA A 510 -0.17 -13.98 -19.94
N ILE A 511 -0.56 -15.22 -19.62
CA ILE A 511 -0.58 -16.37 -20.54
C ILE A 511 -1.72 -16.26 -21.56
N THR A 512 -2.91 -15.89 -21.08
CA THR A 512 -4.15 -16.03 -21.88
C THR A 512 -4.56 -14.75 -22.60
N GLY A 513 -4.05 -13.61 -22.12
CA GLY A 513 -4.57 -12.27 -22.44
C GLY A 513 -6.00 -12.04 -21.95
N LEU A 514 -6.54 -12.96 -21.13
CA LEU A 514 -7.88 -12.87 -20.56
C LEU A 514 -7.79 -12.47 -19.08
N PRO A 515 -8.75 -11.67 -18.59
CA PRO A 515 -8.75 -11.24 -17.21
C PRO A 515 -9.23 -12.39 -16.30
N SER A 516 -8.66 -12.49 -15.10
CA SER A 516 -8.85 -13.62 -14.20
C SER A 516 -9.46 -13.24 -12.86
N TRP A 517 -10.22 -14.16 -12.24
CA TRP A 517 -10.92 -13.93 -10.97
C TRP A 517 -10.13 -14.38 -9.72
N GLY A 518 -8.79 -14.31 -9.77
CA GLY A 518 -7.93 -14.72 -8.65
C GLY A 518 -7.77 -16.24 -8.45
N ILE A 519 -8.61 -17.06 -9.11
CA ILE A 519 -8.47 -18.51 -9.20
C ILE A 519 -8.50 -19.02 -10.66
N ALA A 520 -7.89 -20.17 -10.91
CA ALA A 520 -7.87 -20.85 -12.20
C ALA A 520 -7.87 -22.38 -12.04
N TRP A 521 -8.13 -23.08 -13.14
CA TRP A 521 -8.02 -24.53 -13.21
C TRP A 521 -6.56 -24.99 -13.20
N TYR A 522 -6.26 -25.92 -12.30
CA TYR A 522 -5.03 -26.70 -12.28
C TYR A 522 -5.35 -28.10 -12.81
N VAL A 523 -4.65 -28.49 -13.88
CA VAL A 523 -4.81 -29.82 -14.49
C VAL A 523 -3.50 -30.58 -14.37
N ASN A 524 -3.54 -31.75 -13.74
CA ASN A 524 -2.35 -32.52 -13.34
C ASN A 524 -1.29 -31.65 -12.63
N ASP A 525 -1.79 -30.81 -11.71
CA ASP A 525 -1.01 -29.86 -10.90
C ASP A 525 -0.25 -28.78 -11.69
N LEU A 526 -0.62 -28.58 -12.96
CA LEU A 526 -0.14 -27.50 -13.81
C LEU A 526 -1.20 -26.39 -13.88
N LEU A 527 -0.77 -25.13 -13.79
CA LEU A 527 -1.65 -23.96 -14.00
C LEU A 527 -2.07 -23.90 -15.47
N ILE A 528 -3.37 -24.07 -15.73
CA ILE A 528 -4.02 -23.97 -17.05
C ILE A 528 -3.20 -24.51 -18.25
N PRO A 529 -2.72 -25.77 -18.22
CA PRO A 529 -1.93 -26.33 -19.31
C PRO A 529 -2.76 -26.46 -20.59
N GLU A 530 -2.10 -26.42 -21.74
CA GLU A 530 -2.72 -26.83 -23.01
C GLU A 530 -2.76 -28.37 -23.07
N ILE A 531 -3.95 -28.94 -23.25
CA ILE A 531 -4.16 -30.39 -23.24
C ILE A 531 -4.29 -30.88 -24.68
N PHE A 532 -3.65 -31.99 -25.02
CA PHE A 532 -3.80 -32.64 -26.32
C PHE A 532 -4.61 -33.93 -26.20
N VAL A 533 -5.68 -34.04 -26.99
CA VAL A 533 -6.57 -35.20 -27.02
C VAL A 533 -6.76 -35.70 -28.45
N GLU A 534 -6.94 -37.01 -28.62
CA GLU A 534 -7.11 -37.65 -29.92
C GLU A 534 -8.59 -37.92 -30.23
N ARG A 535 -8.99 -37.67 -31.48
CA ARG A 535 -10.33 -38.04 -31.98
C ARG A 535 -10.59 -39.53 -31.85
N GLY A 536 -11.78 -39.88 -31.37
CA GLY A 536 -12.23 -41.26 -31.16
C GLY A 536 -11.82 -41.87 -29.81
N GLN A 537 -10.98 -41.18 -29.02
CA GLN A 537 -10.55 -41.65 -27.71
C GLN A 537 -11.44 -41.10 -26.58
N THR A 538 -11.59 -41.89 -25.51
CA THR A 538 -12.28 -41.47 -24.27
C THR A 538 -11.25 -41.03 -23.23
N TYR A 539 -11.49 -39.87 -22.63
CA TYR A 539 -10.72 -39.25 -21.57
C TYR A 539 -11.55 -39.09 -20.31
N THR A 540 -10.92 -39.20 -19.14
CA THR A 540 -11.56 -39.02 -17.84
C THR A 540 -10.97 -37.82 -17.11
N PHE A 541 -11.82 -36.88 -16.73
CA PHE A 541 -11.46 -35.76 -15.86
C PHE A 541 -12.02 -36.02 -14.45
N VAL A 542 -11.14 -36.04 -13.46
CA VAL A 542 -11.46 -36.17 -12.04
C VAL A 542 -11.55 -34.76 -11.47
N VAL A 543 -12.77 -34.27 -11.27
CA VAL A 543 -13.08 -32.86 -11.02
C VAL A 543 -13.32 -32.62 -9.54
N GLU A 544 -12.56 -31.68 -8.98
CA GLU A 544 -12.60 -31.28 -7.57
C GLU A 544 -12.82 -29.76 -7.43
N GLY A 545 -13.88 -29.25 -8.09
CA GLY A 545 -14.21 -27.82 -8.17
C GLY A 545 -15.29 -27.32 -7.19
N GLY A 546 -15.81 -28.20 -6.33
CA GLY A 546 -16.88 -27.90 -5.37
C GLY A 546 -18.29 -28.25 -5.86
N ILE A 547 -19.15 -28.62 -4.90
CA ILE A 547 -20.46 -29.26 -5.13
C ILE A 547 -21.66 -28.41 -4.69
N ASP A 548 -21.44 -27.38 -3.86
CA ASP A 548 -22.51 -26.60 -3.25
C ASP A 548 -22.83 -25.33 -4.07
N PRO A 549 -23.91 -25.30 -4.87
CA PRO A 549 -24.27 -24.13 -5.68
C PRO A 549 -24.67 -22.91 -4.85
N THR A 550 -24.96 -23.06 -3.55
CA THR A 550 -25.30 -21.94 -2.67
C THR A 550 -24.07 -21.16 -2.20
N ASN A 551 -22.86 -21.67 -2.48
CA ASN A 551 -21.60 -21.00 -2.22
C ASN A 551 -20.85 -20.71 -3.54
N PRO A 552 -21.21 -19.65 -4.29
CA PRO A 552 -20.59 -19.31 -5.56
C PRO A 552 -19.06 -19.20 -5.51
N ALA A 553 -18.50 -18.76 -4.38
CA ALA A 553 -17.06 -18.61 -4.19
C ALA A 553 -16.29 -19.96 -4.16
N LYS A 554 -16.98 -21.09 -3.95
CA LYS A 554 -16.41 -22.44 -3.97
C LYS A 554 -17.14 -23.40 -4.92
N TYR A 555 -17.95 -22.89 -5.84
CA TYR A 555 -18.73 -23.73 -6.75
C TYR A 555 -18.31 -23.50 -8.20
N HIS A 556 -17.40 -24.37 -8.66
CA HIS A 556 -16.81 -24.29 -9.99
C HIS A 556 -16.96 -25.61 -10.75
N PRO A 557 -18.15 -25.95 -11.28
CA PRO A 557 -18.30 -27.17 -12.07
C PRO A 557 -17.51 -27.09 -13.38
N PHE A 558 -16.93 -28.21 -13.82
CA PHE A 558 -16.06 -28.27 -15.00
C PHE A 558 -16.83 -28.72 -16.24
N TYR A 559 -16.54 -28.13 -17.40
CA TYR A 559 -17.14 -28.53 -18.67
C TYR A 559 -16.24 -28.22 -19.87
N ILE A 560 -16.56 -28.79 -21.04
CA ILE A 560 -15.79 -28.61 -22.29
C ILE A 560 -16.67 -27.95 -23.35
N THR A 561 -16.16 -26.91 -24.01
CA THR A 561 -16.89 -26.05 -24.93
C THR A 561 -16.01 -25.46 -26.02
N ASP A 562 -16.60 -24.89 -27.08
CA ASP A 562 -15.89 -24.06 -28.06
C ASP A 562 -15.76 -22.59 -27.63
N ASN A 563 -16.37 -22.21 -26.50
CA ASN A 563 -16.31 -20.86 -25.98
C ASN A 563 -15.04 -20.62 -25.13
N LYS A 564 -14.21 -19.66 -25.53
CA LYS A 564 -12.95 -19.31 -24.85
C LYS A 564 -13.17 -18.85 -23.40
N GLU A 565 -14.30 -18.26 -23.05
CA GLU A 565 -14.54 -17.63 -21.74
C GLU A 565 -15.25 -18.54 -20.73
N GLY A 566 -16.09 -19.48 -21.16
CA GLY A 566 -16.83 -20.33 -20.23
C GLY A 566 -18.16 -19.74 -19.74
N GLY A 567 -18.53 -20.03 -18.48
CA GLY A 567 -19.70 -19.50 -17.79
C GLY A 567 -21.04 -19.79 -18.47
N TYR A 568 -21.24 -21.03 -18.93
CA TYR A 568 -22.49 -21.47 -19.56
C TYR A 568 -23.74 -21.17 -18.71
N GLY A 569 -23.66 -21.33 -17.39
CA GLY A 569 -24.75 -21.15 -16.44
C GLY A 569 -25.29 -19.72 -16.39
N GLN A 570 -24.44 -18.71 -16.56
CA GLN A 570 -24.81 -17.29 -16.51
C GLN A 570 -25.20 -16.68 -17.87
N LYS A 571 -25.16 -17.46 -18.95
CA LYS A 571 -25.50 -16.99 -20.30
C LYS A 571 -27.01 -17.05 -20.56
N THR A 572 -27.52 -16.09 -21.35
CA THR A 572 -28.91 -16.13 -21.84
C THR A 572 -29.12 -17.29 -22.80
N GLU A 573 -30.38 -17.67 -23.05
CA GLU A 573 -30.69 -18.78 -23.97
C GLU A 573 -30.09 -18.57 -25.38
N ASP A 574 -30.17 -17.35 -25.92
CA ASP A 574 -29.60 -17.00 -27.21
C ASP A 574 -28.06 -17.04 -27.21
N GLN A 575 -27.42 -16.67 -26.09
CA GLN A 575 -25.97 -16.81 -25.94
C GLN A 575 -25.57 -18.28 -25.84
N ARG A 576 -26.36 -19.11 -25.13
CA ARG A 576 -26.12 -20.55 -25.02
C ARG A 576 -26.25 -21.26 -26.35
N LYS A 577 -27.20 -20.87 -27.21
CA LYS A 577 -27.34 -21.40 -28.57
C LYS A 577 -26.15 -21.12 -29.49
N LYS A 578 -25.33 -20.11 -29.17
CA LYS A 578 -24.13 -19.73 -29.96
C LYS A 578 -22.86 -20.48 -29.57
N GLN A 579 -22.90 -21.31 -28.54
CA GLN A 579 -21.76 -22.11 -28.09
C GLN A 579 -22.11 -23.59 -28.12
N ARG A 580 -21.15 -24.43 -28.47
CA ARG A 580 -21.28 -25.88 -28.43
C ARG A 580 -20.68 -26.40 -27.12
N VAL A 581 -21.38 -27.34 -26.50
CA VAL A 581 -20.88 -28.09 -25.35
C VAL A 581 -20.50 -29.49 -25.82
N PHE A 582 -19.31 -29.93 -25.45
CA PHE A 582 -18.79 -31.25 -25.79
C PHE A 582 -18.87 -32.23 -24.61
N ALA A 583 -18.79 -31.73 -23.38
CA ALA A 583 -18.92 -32.51 -22.15
C ALA A 583 -19.25 -31.62 -20.95
N GLY A 584 -19.82 -32.18 -19.89
CA GLY A 584 -19.96 -31.52 -18.58
C GLY A 584 -21.26 -30.74 -18.34
N VAL A 585 -22.20 -30.76 -19.29
CA VAL A 585 -23.55 -30.17 -19.14
C VAL A 585 -24.60 -31.19 -19.51
N GLY A 586 -25.58 -31.35 -18.62
CA GLY A 586 -26.82 -32.11 -18.83
C GLY A 586 -28.01 -31.17 -18.96
N PHE A 587 -29.15 -31.70 -19.39
CA PHE A 587 -30.41 -30.97 -19.48
C PHE A 587 -31.48 -31.77 -18.73
N ASP A 588 -32.29 -31.07 -17.94
CA ASP A 588 -33.43 -31.69 -17.25
C ASP A 588 -34.61 -31.93 -18.23
N ALA A 589 -35.73 -32.43 -17.71
CA ALA A 589 -36.90 -32.77 -18.52
C ALA A 589 -37.54 -31.53 -19.18
N GLU A 590 -37.36 -30.36 -18.55
CA GLU A 590 -37.85 -29.07 -18.98
C GLU A 590 -36.85 -28.35 -19.92
N GLY A 591 -35.66 -28.92 -20.13
CA GLY A 591 -34.63 -28.39 -21.02
C GLY A 591 -33.72 -27.34 -20.36
N TYR A 592 -33.76 -27.20 -19.03
CA TYR A 592 -32.81 -26.34 -18.33
C TYR A 592 -31.45 -27.03 -18.19
N PRO A 593 -30.36 -26.32 -18.51
CA PRO A 593 -29.01 -26.88 -18.41
C PRO A 593 -28.55 -26.92 -16.95
N TYR A 594 -27.88 -28.01 -16.59
CA TYR A 594 -27.20 -28.17 -15.30
C TYR A 594 -25.81 -28.81 -15.50
N PRO A 595 -24.83 -28.50 -14.64
CA PRO A 595 -23.49 -29.08 -14.76
C PRO A 595 -23.49 -30.54 -14.28
N THR A 596 -22.79 -31.43 -14.98
CA THR A 596 -22.69 -32.86 -14.62
C THR A 596 -21.40 -33.23 -13.90
N ALA A 597 -20.44 -32.30 -13.81
CA ALA A 597 -19.14 -32.51 -13.18
C ALA A 597 -18.87 -31.48 -12.07
N ALA A 598 -19.47 -31.72 -10.91
CA ALA A 598 -19.29 -30.96 -9.68
C ALA A 598 -18.94 -31.92 -8.52
N GLY A 599 -17.67 -31.96 -8.12
CA GLY A 599 -17.16 -32.85 -7.06
C GLY A 599 -16.80 -32.09 -5.79
N ARG A 600 -16.18 -32.75 -4.81
CA ARG A 600 -15.61 -32.09 -3.62
C ARG A 600 -14.71 -30.91 -4.01
N TYR A 601 -14.52 -29.94 -3.12
CA TYR A 601 -13.67 -28.79 -3.39
C TYR A 601 -12.21 -29.10 -3.00
N CYS A 602 -11.28 -28.95 -3.93
CA CYS A 602 -9.84 -28.97 -3.67
C CYS A 602 -9.17 -27.75 -4.28
N GLU A 603 -8.36 -27.05 -3.49
CA GLU A 603 -7.67 -25.83 -3.88
C GLU A 603 -6.19 -25.88 -3.53
N TRP A 604 -5.33 -25.55 -4.49
CA TRP A 604 -3.95 -25.17 -4.21
C TRP A 604 -3.94 -23.82 -3.52
N VAL A 605 -3.53 -23.75 -2.26
CA VAL A 605 -3.45 -22.50 -1.50
C VAL A 605 -2.01 -22.15 -1.18
N HIS A 606 -1.69 -20.87 -1.03
CA HIS A 606 -0.34 -20.44 -0.63
C HIS A 606 0.05 -21.02 0.74
N LYS A 607 1.28 -21.54 0.86
CA LYS A 607 1.85 -21.94 2.15
C LYS A 607 2.12 -20.73 3.05
N THR A 608 2.46 -19.61 2.43
CA THR A 608 2.73 -18.32 3.09
C THR A 608 1.96 -17.21 2.35
N VAL A 609 2.67 -16.32 1.66
CA VAL A 609 2.11 -15.28 0.79
C VAL A 609 2.38 -15.63 -0.67
N ASP A 610 1.72 -14.93 -1.60
CA ASP A 610 2.01 -15.08 -3.02
C ASP A 610 3.46 -14.68 -3.33
N GLN A 611 4.20 -15.59 -3.96
CA GLN A 611 5.59 -15.39 -4.39
C GLN A 611 5.72 -15.33 -5.93
N SER A 612 4.60 -15.28 -6.66
CA SER A 612 4.56 -15.30 -8.12
C SER A 612 5.49 -14.28 -8.78
N LEU A 613 5.58 -13.05 -8.25
CA LEU A 613 6.46 -12.01 -8.79
C LEU A 613 7.96 -12.30 -8.65
N LYS A 614 8.35 -13.05 -7.61
CA LYS A 614 9.75 -13.34 -7.27
C LYS A 614 10.29 -14.59 -7.97
N ILE A 615 9.40 -15.43 -8.50
CA ILE A 615 9.75 -16.76 -9.00
C ILE A 615 9.64 -16.80 -10.53
N GLU A 616 10.71 -17.19 -11.20
CA GLU A 616 10.79 -17.22 -12.66
C GLU A 616 10.15 -18.47 -13.29
N SER A 617 10.08 -19.59 -12.58
CA SER A 617 9.51 -20.84 -13.11
C SER A 617 8.23 -21.26 -12.38
N PHE A 618 7.23 -21.74 -13.13
CA PHE A 618 6.00 -22.25 -12.55
C PHE A 618 6.23 -23.42 -11.57
N ASN A 619 7.19 -24.32 -11.86
CA ASN A 619 7.47 -25.48 -11.00
C ASN A 619 7.98 -25.06 -9.61
N GLU A 620 8.83 -24.04 -9.55
CA GLU A 620 9.28 -23.47 -8.28
C GLU A 620 8.11 -22.77 -7.57
N TYR A 621 7.24 -22.09 -8.31
CA TYR A 621 6.04 -21.45 -7.74
C TYR A 621 5.08 -22.47 -7.13
N LEU A 622 4.81 -23.59 -7.81
CA LEU A 622 3.96 -24.66 -7.30
C LEU A 622 4.49 -25.21 -5.96
N SER A 623 5.81 -25.25 -5.77
CA SER A 623 6.42 -25.65 -4.49
C SER A 623 6.07 -24.72 -3.31
N THR A 624 5.64 -23.49 -3.59
CA THR A 624 5.15 -22.53 -2.59
C THR A 624 3.68 -22.73 -2.21
N LEU A 625 2.97 -23.61 -2.94
CA LEU A 625 1.57 -23.93 -2.70
C LEU A 625 1.43 -25.25 -1.93
N ARG A 626 0.28 -25.44 -1.27
CA ARG A 626 -0.15 -26.70 -0.65
C ARG A 626 -1.57 -26.98 -1.08
N LEU A 627 -1.90 -28.25 -1.34
CA LEU A 627 -3.26 -28.64 -1.69
C LEU A 627 -4.10 -28.81 -0.41
N VAL A 628 -5.29 -28.22 -0.39
CA VAL A 628 -6.30 -28.36 0.68
C VAL A 628 -7.59 -28.85 0.05
N CYS A 629 -8.20 -29.87 0.63
CA CYS A 629 -9.43 -30.49 0.13
C CYS A 629 -10.48 -30.57 1.23
N ASP A 630 -11.73 -30.28 0.89
CA ASP A 630 -12.89 -30.54 1.72
C ASP A 630 -13.22 -32.05 1.69
N GLU A 631 -13.94 -32.52 2.72
CA GLU A 631 -14.41 -33.91 2.76
C GLU A 631 -15.41 -34.19 1.61
N GLY A 632 -15.35 -35.39 1.05
CA GLY A 632 -16.25 -35.83 -0.02
C GLY A 632 -15.54 -36.58 -1.14
N GLU A 633 -16.28 -36.82 -2.22
CA GLU A 633 -15.83 -37.54 -3.40
C GLU A 633 -15.65 -36.58 -4.60
N PRO A 634 -14.66 -36.83 -5.48
CA PRO A 634 -14.54 -36.11 -6.74
C PRO A 634 -15.69 -36.48 -7.70
N ALA A 635 -15.95 -35.62 -8.68
CA ALA A 635 -16.83 -35.94 -9.80
C ALA A 635 -16.01 -36.49 -10.98
N TYR A 636 -16.62 -37.35 -11.78
CA TYR A 636 -15.97 -37.95 -12.95
C TYR A 636 -16.67 -37.49 -14.22
N LEU A 637 -15.93 -36.81 -15.08
CA LEU A 637 -16.38 -36.44 -16.42
C LEU A 637 -15.67 -37.32 -17.45
N ASN A 638 -16.43 -38.22 -18.08
CA ASN A 638 -15.95 -39.01 -19.20
C ASN A 638 -16.33 -38.34 -20.51
N TRP A 639 -15.34 -38.02 -21.34
CA TRP A 639 -15.55 -37.40 -22.63
C TRP A 639 -14.92 -38.24 -23.74
N THR A 640 -15.77 -38.71 -24.66
CA THR A 640 -15.32 -39.34 -25.90
C THR A 640 -15.24 -38.27 -26.98
N VAL A 641 -14.04 -38.04 -27.52
CA VAL A 641 -13.80 -36.99 -28.51
C VAL A 641 -14.39 -37.42 -29.85
N ALA A 642 -15.45 -36.74 -30.27
CA ALA A 642 -16.12 -37.09 -31.52
C ALA A 642 -15.29 -36.65 -32.74
N PRO A 643 -15.37 -37.34 -33.90
CA PRO A 643 -14.60 -37.00 -35.11
C PRO A 643 -14.79 -35.55 -35.59
N GLU A 644 -15.97 -34.98 -35.39
CA GLU A 644 -16.36 -33.63 -35.77
C GLU A 644 -15.99 -32.54 -34.74
N THR A 645 -15.31 -32.91 -33.65
CA THR A 645 -14.81 -31.95 -32.67
C THR A 645 -13.77 -31.04 -33.36
N PRO A 646 -13.89 -29.70 -33.25
CA PRO A 646 -12.92 -28.76 -33.80
C PRO A 646 -11.50 -29.00 -33.25
N ASP A 647 -10.47 -28.62 -34.01
CA ASP A 647 -9.05 -28.76 -33.60
C ASP A 647 -8.71 -28.01 -32.31
N LEU A 648 -9.53 -27.02 -31.94
CA LEU A 648 -9.38 -26.26 -30.71
C LEU A 648 -10.73 -26.15 -30.00
N VAL A 649 -10.78 -26.65 -28.77
CA VAL A 649 -11.86 -26.44 -27.81
C VAL A 649 -11.26 -25.96 -26.49
N TYR A 650 -12.09 -25.72 -25.48
CA TYR A 650 -11.69 -25.17 -24.19
C TYR A 650 -12.31 -25.99 -23.07
N TYR A 651 -11.53 -26.24 -22.02
CA TYR A 651 -12.09 -26.60 -20.73
C TYR A 651 -12.35 -25.34 -19.93
N GLN A 652 -13.52 -25.25 -19.29
CA GLN A 652 -13.94 -24.06 -18.57
C GLN A 652 -14.78 -24.39 -17.33
N CYS A 653 -15.05 -23.36 -16.53
CA CYS A 653 -16.03 -23.42 -15.46
C CYS A 653 -17.44 -23.16 -16.01
N TYR A 654 -18.43 -23.95 -15.56
CA TYR A 654 -19.83 -23.80 -15.93
C TYR A 654 -20.44 -22.50 -15.42
N THR A 655 -20.12 -22.10 -14.18
CA THR A 655 -20.72 -20.94 -13.51
C THR A 655 -19.95 -19.66 -13.77
N HIS A 656 -18.62 -19.70 -13.77
CA HIS A 656 -17.75 -18.52 -13.85
C HIS A 656 -17.00 -18.46 -15.19
N ASN A 657 -16.71 -17.24 -15.65
CA ASN A 657 -15.89 -17.05 -16.85
C ASN A 657 -14.39 -17.08 -16.48
N ASN A 658 -13.55 -17.43 -17.45
CA ASN A 658 -12.09 -17.28 -17.45
C ASN A 658 -11.35 -18.05 -16.35
N LEU A 659 -11.68 -19.33 -16.17
CA LEU A 659 -10.97 -20.22 -15.23
C LEU A 659 -10.06 -21.22 -15.96
N GLY A 660 -10.38 -21.59 -17.19
CA GLY A 660 -9.68 -22.64 -17.93
C GLY A 660 -9.02 -22.17 -19.21
N TRP A 661 -8.60 -23.15 -20.01
CA TRP A 661 -7.76 -22.95 -21.18
C TRP A 661 -7.97 -24.01 -22.27
N LYS A 662 -7.00 -24.15 -23.17
CA LYS A 662 -7.14 -24.84 -24.45
C LYS A 662 -7.06 -26.35 -24.32
N ILE A 663 -7.88 -27.02 -25.12
CA ILE A 663 -7.68 -28.41 -25.53
C ILE A 663 -7.46 -28.42 -27.04
N HIS A 664 -6.29 -28.89 -27.46
CA HIS A 664 -5.98 -29.20 -28.85
C HIS A 664 -6.47 -30.59 -29.18
N VAL A 665 -7.32 -30.69 -30.19
CA VAL A 665 -7.89 -31.95 -30.68
C VAL A 665 -7.12 -32.35 -31.93
N VAL A 666 -6.46 -33.50 -31.85
CA VAL A 666 -5.61 -34.03 -32.91
C VAL A 666 -6.14 -35.36 -33.44
N ASP A 667 -5.66 -35.76 -34.60
CA ASP A 667 -5.99 -37.07 -35.17
C ASP A 667 -5.24 -38.19 -34.44
N MET A 668 -5.82 -39.40 -34.50
CA MET A 668 -5.28 -40.58 -33.83
C MET A 668 -3.83 -40.87 -34.25
N GLY A 669 -2.95 -41.10 -33.27
CA GLY A 669 -1.53 -41.38 -33.50
C GLY A 669 -0.64 -40.15 -33.67
N TYR A 670 -1.09 -38.99 -33.21
CA TYR A 670 -0.30 -37.76 -33.21
C TYR A 670 0.98 -37.93 -32.36
N ARG A 671 2.12 -37.50 -32.91
CA ARG A 671 3.41 -37.44 -32.20
C ARG A 671 3.85 -35.98 -32.08
N SER A 672 3.91 -35.48 -30.84
CA SER A 672 4.44 -34.13 -30.56
C SER A 672 5.86 -33.97 -31.10
N GLN A 673 6.10 -32.91 -31.89
CA GLN A 673 7.41 -32.63 -32.50
C GLN A 673 8.46 -32.07 -31.51
N GLN A 674 8.12 -31.86 -30.23
CA GLN A 674 9.03 -31.21 -29.27
C GLN A 674 10.14 -32.10 -28.69
N ASN A 675 10.13 -33.43 -28.90
CA ASN A 675 11.19 -34.32 -28.43
C ASN A 675 12.42 -34.43 -29.38
N GLY A 676 12.59 -33.48 -30.32
CA GLY A 676 13.51 -33.59 -31.45
C GLY A 676 14.71 -32.62 -31.50
N MET A 677 15.04 -31.87 -30.44
CA MET A 677 16.22 -30.99 -30.44
C MET A 677 17.39 -31.58 -29.65
N SER A 678 18.03 -32.59 -30.24
CA SER A 678 19.45 -32.84 -30.05
C SER A 678 20.00 -33.47 -31.31
N SER A 679 20.99 -32.81 -31.90
CA SER A 679 21.73 -33.20 -33.12
C SER A 679 21.22 -32.60 -34.44
N ALA A 680 21.52 -31.32 -34.69
CA ALA A 680 21.70 -30.83 -36.06
C ALA A 680 22.95 -29.95 -36.12
N ILE A 681 24.00 -30.51 -36.72
CA ILE A 681 25.30 -29.90 -36.96
C ILE A 681 25.11 -28.72 -37.93
N SER A 682 25.51 -27.52 -37.51
CA SER A 682 25.44 -26.31 -38.31
C SER A 682 26.52 -26.32 -39.41
N PHE A 683 26.10 -26.39 -40.67
CA PHE A 683 26.95 -26.01 -41.80
C PHE A 683 26.74 -24.52 -42.11
N LEU A 684 27.82 -23.75 -41.97
CA LEU A 684 27.90 -22.33 -42.34
C LEU A 684 27.86 -22.15 -43.87
N THR A 685 27.03 -21.24 -44.36
CA THR A 685 27.17 -20.64 -45.70
C THR A 685 27.20 -19.11 -45.59
N PRO A 686 27.98 -18.40 -46.43
CA PRO A 686 28.37 -17.01 -46.19
C PRO A 686 27.42 -16.00 -46.84
N SER A 687 27.28 -14.86 -46.17
CA SER A 687 26.42 -13.73 -46.52
C SER A 687 26.99 -12.90 -47.70
N ILE A 688 26.12 -12.53 -48.64
CA ILE A 688 26.42 -11.60 -49.75
C ILE A 688 26.13 -10.17 -49.29
N LEU A 689 27.15 -9.31 -49.36
CA LEU A 689 27.08 -7.85 -49.18
C LEU A 689 26.53 -7.16 -50.45
N LEU A 690 25.62 -6.19 -50.26
CA LEU A 690 25.22 -5.21 -51.28
C LEU A 690 25.70 -3.80 -50.84
N PRO A 691 26.30 -2.98 -51.73
CA PRO A 691 26.86 -1.68 -51.36
C PRO A 691 25.86 -0.53 -51.52
N LEU A 692 25.91 0.42 -50.58
CA LEU A 692 25.24 1.73 -50.66
C LEU A 692 25.93 2.64 -51.69
N MET A 693 25.16 3.22 -52.60
CA MET A 693 25.59 4.28 -53.51
C MET A 693 25.44 5.66 -52.85
N THR A 694 26.54 6.40 -52.76
CA THR A 694 26.63 7.80 -52.33
C THR A 694 26.33 8.75 -53.50
N LEU A 695 25.39 9.68 -53.32
CA LEU A 695 25.15 10.81 -54.23
C LEU A 695 26.00 12.01 -53.79
N HIS A 696 26.88 12.49 -54.68
CA HIS A 696 27.60 13.76 -54.53
C HIS A 696 26.91 14.85 -55.35
N PHE A 697 26.57 15.96 -54.69
CA PHE A 697 26.15 17.22 -55.29
C PHE A 697 27.37 18.09 -55.57
N PHE A 698 27.49 18.68 -56.77
CA PHE A 698 28.19 19.96 -56.96
C PHE A 698 27.61 20.77 -58.13
N MET A 699 27.15 21.97 -57.77
CA MET A 699 27.08 23.25 -58.50
C MET A 699 26.44 23.35 -59.89
N ARG A 700 25.33 24.10 -59.94
CA ARG A 700 25.31 25.42 -60.58
C ARG A 700 24.35 26.37 -59.90
#